data_AF-A0A496Q0U5-F1
#
_entry.id   AF-A0A496Q0U5-F1
#
_cell.length_a   1.000
_cell.length_b   1.000
_cell.length_c   1.000
_cell.angle_alpha   90.00
_cell.angle_beta   90.00
_cell.angle_gamma   90.00
#
_symmetry.space_group_name_H-M   'P 1'
#
loop_
_entity.id
_entity.type
_entity.pdbx_description
1 polymer ?
#
loop_
_entity_poly.entity_id
_entity_poly.type
_entity_poly.pdbx_seq_one_letter_code
_entity_poly.pdbx_strand_id
1 'polypeptide(L)'
;MAGLPVRPAIERVVSASAITQDWAVLIDAMTSKSNMQIASQVSGGVRGWAKFSAKLLVAFAGFWLFCYVCGWLVKPRLEKTPIIYPEEMISEVMAARETRIDLENPTVIYREVDYFEGTSGAWFPDGESPILRDLVDEGHLPPVAERVGSEPLVLEGVDGIGTYGGTWLQSGYATRETNNITGRMSAGTLFRWSPFGYPIVPHIAKSCVASEDHRIFSIKLRKGMRWSDGHPFTADDIMYWWENEAADPAFEGSQFLPTSSPMRLHRSVGRITKIDDLTVRIEFDAPHGLFLETLASHSSQEFTNSPRHYLEQYHPRLGDQELIEAARKSRKLPSPHALYTALKNWDNPEHPRLWPWIYRSYRTDPPQVFVRNPYYFAVDPQGNQLPYVDRVVQKVDLIGVAAANGDYTLNWNFHYFEQYTLLMSQREKNDYQVYHWTNGGGSFFLLHPNLNLKESHLNPDAAKKRALMNEKRFRQALSLAINRPALIEAEYSGITEPAQSAPGPESPFYEPSLYHAFVDFDPDRANHLLDEVGLQTRDREGFRTFPDGSRMTFYLNMANTQAPGKAQLVIDDWNAVGVRTILKVRAGQLYTVGRTSRLFDFSSYGVHGQIFPIIQPNKYIPTDDTSTFALGFSKWYQQGGLYGEADTSAAGVIEPPLDHPLRLGLELYDEVLGQSDRSQQIETFREILKIAAENVWTINISTPPPVIAVVKNGFKNVPRNLIFTSDFTSPGNAGLETFYLEEAVEPASVVEQIKSQLESKPKVAGSAAAGATGPDLPSRLIRRLLIGIGIAVLILVGVRHPYIGRRLLLMAPTLFMVSLLTFFIIQLPPGDYLTYLIAQLEETGDEISAERIEDIRRMFLLDRPMPIRYLQWSGLRWFFTFSDGDLGLLQGYMGRSMQTLGSVNDLVGNRILLTFLISLGTIILTWCMALPIGIYSAVRQYSIGDYVVTLIGFVGMSIPSFLLALLLMNFSSSVLGINVSGLFSAEYAAQPGWSYAKVMDLMKHIWVPIVIIGVAGTAGLIRVMRGNLLDELQKPYVTTARAKGVGPTKLLLKYPVRLALNPVISTIGGIFPQLVSGGAIVAMVLSLPTVGPLLLNAIMREDMYLAGSMLMVLSLLGVLGVLVSDLLLLVLDPRIRMEAGSR
;
A
#
# COMPACT_ATOMS: atom_id res chain seq x y z
N MET A 1 27.65 28.48 16.13
CA MET A 1 29.11 28.71 16.12
C MET A 1 29.68 28.40 17.50
N ALA A 2 30.91 27.87 17.53
CA ALA A 2 31.77 27.51 18.68
C ALA A 2 31.22 26.39 19.60
N GLY A 3 31.85 25.24 19.81
CA GLY A 3 33.12 24.69 19.35
C GLY A 3 33.49 23.55 20.30
N LEU A 4 33.29 22.29 19.89
CA LEU A 4 33.85 21.09 20.54
C LEU A 4 34.19 20.04 19.46
N PRO A 5 35.32 19.31 19.61
CA PRO A 5 35.90 18.55 18.52
C PRO A 5 35.31 17.13 18.47
N VAL A 6 34.65 16.78 17.37
CA VAL A 6 34.22 15.40 17.10
C VAL A 6 34.79 14.95 15.76
N ARG A 7 35.87 14.16 15.83
CA ARG A 7 36.16 12.96 15.02
C ARG A 7 37.58 12.42 15.30
N PRO A 8 37.86 11.10 15.17
CA PRO A 8 36.94 9.99 14.87
C PRO A 8 37.14 8.73 15.76
N ALA A 9 36.03 8.09 16.14
CA ALA A 9 36.00 6.71 16.65
C ALA A 9 35.79 5.67 15.52
N ILE A 10 36.34 5.93 14.32
CA ILE A 10 36.33 4.99 13.18
C ILE A 10 37.79 4.66 12.79
N GLU A 11 38.58 4.18 13.76
CA GLU A 11 39.92 3.63 13.51
C GLU A 11 40.21 2.32 14.27
N ARG A 12 39.20 1.66 14.86
CA ARG A 12 39.40 0.42 15.65
C ARG A 12 38.80 -0.86 15.06
N VAL A 13 38.95 -1.12 13.75
CA VAL A 13 38.68 -2.47 13.20
C VAL A 13 39.74 -3.00 12.22
N VAL A 14 40.87 -2.32 11.96
CA VAL A 14 41.94 -2.92 11.13
C VAL A 14 43.32 -2.75 11.77
N SER A 15 43.59 -3.47 12.86
CA SER A 15 44.97 -3.75 13.26
C SER A 15 45.42 -5.04 12.60
N ALA A 16 46.21 -4.92 11.53
CA ALA A 16 46.83 -6.01 10.79
C ALA A 16 47.97 -6.74 11.55
N SER A 17 47.94 -6.77 12.89
CA SER A 17 49.01 -7.34 13.72
C SER A 17 48.71 -8.74 14.27
N ALA A 18 47.48 -9.22 14.18
CA ALA A 18 47.11 -10.57 14.67
C ALA A 18 47.34 -11.68 13.61
N ILE A 19 47.39 -11.33 12.33
CA ILE A 19 47.53 -12.32 11.24
C ILE A 19 49.00 -12.67 10.98
N THR A 20 49.96 -11.79 11.31
CA THR A 20 51.39 -12.00 11.02
C THR A 20 52.08 -13.00 11.96
N GLN A 21 51.51 -13.30 13.13
CA GLN A 21 52.10 -14.26 14.08
C GLN A 21 51.81 -15.73 13.72
N ASP A 22 50.65 -16.04 13.12
CA ASP A 22 50.30 -17.40 12.71
C ASP A 22 51.06 -17.87 11.46
N TRP A 23 51.45 -16.95 10.57
CA TRP A 23 52.24 -17.27 9.38
C TRP A 23 53.71 -17.59 9.68
N ALA A 24 54.28 -17.00 10.74
CA ALA A 24 55.66 -17.28 11.14
C ALA A 24 55.82 -18.71 11.69
N VAL A 25 54.83 -19.20 12.46
CA VAL A 25 54.80 -20.57 12.99
C VAL A 25 54.63 -21.61 11.87
N LEU A 26 53.88 -21.27 10.81
CA LEU A 26 53.67 -22.13 9.65
C LEU A 26 54.92 -22.24 8.75
N ILE A 27 55.72 -21.17 8.66
CA ILE A 27 56.98 -21.14 7.89
C ILE A 27 58.10 -21.89 8.62
N ASP A 28 58.15 -21.83 9.95
CA ASP A 28 59.13 -22.57 10.77
C ASP A 28 58.84 -24.09 10.75
N ALA A 29 57.56 -24.48 10.70
CA ALA A 29 57.16 -25.88 10.50
C ALA A 29 57.56 -26.43 9.12
N MET A 30 57.62 -25.59 8.08
CA MET A 30 57.99 -25.98 6.71
C MET A 30 59.51 -26.02 6.45
N THR A 31 60.35 -25.53 7.37
CA THR A 31 61.81 -25.42 7.18
C THR A 31 62.63 -26.38 8.03
N SER A 32 61.99 -27.28 8.80
CA SER A 32 62.72 -28.32 9.54
C SER A 32 63.36 -29.36 8.60
N LYS A 33 64.62 -29.72 8.92
CA LYS A 33 65.55 -30.54 8.13
C LYS A 33 65.06 -31.98 7.89
N SER A 34 64.18 -32.19 6.93
CA SER A 34 64.03 -33.47 6.24
C SER A 34 63.28 -33.28 4.93
N ASN A 35 64.02 -33.09 3.83
CA ASN A 35 63.67 -33.41 2.44
C ASN A 35 64.51 -32.58 1.46
N MET A 36 65.82 -32.77 1.48
CA MET A 36 66.74 -32.22 0.49
C MET A 36 67.07 -33.30 -0.54
N GLN A 37 66.12 -33.62 -1.43
CA GLN A 37 66.38 -34.51 -2.58
C GLN A 37 65.58 -34.22 -3.86
N ILE A 38 64.91 -33.05 -3.95
CA ILE A 38 64.18 -32.66 -5.17
C ILE A 38 64.48 -31.19 -5.49
N ALA A 39 65.72 -30.88 -5.91
CA ALA A 39 66.12 -29.50 -6.24
C ALA A 39 66.68 -29.31 -7.66
N SER A 40 66.61 -30.31 -8.55
CA SER A 40 67.10 -30.19 -9.93
C SER A 40 66.04 -30.29 -11.04
N GLN A 41 64.74 -30.41 -10.71
CA GLN A 41 63.65 -30.47 -11.72
C GLN A 41 62.68 -29.27 -11.72
N VAL A 42 62.84 -28.26 -10.86
CA VAL A 42 61.80 -27.22 -10.65
C VAL A 42 62.13 -25.84 -11.26
N SER A 43 63.33 -25.63 -11.83
CA SER A 43 63.76 -24.30 -12.31
C SER A 43 62.97 -23.77 -13.53
N GLY A 44 62.36 -24.65 -14.33
CA GLY A 44 61.48 -24.26 -15.45
C GLY A 44 60.08 -23.79 -15.02
N GLY A 45 59.53 -24.37 -13.95
CA GLY A 45 58.19 -24.07 -13.44
C GLY A 45 58.12 -22.72 -12.72
N VAL A 46 59.16 -22.36 -11.95
CA VAL A 46 59.20 -21.12 -11.14
C VAL A 46 59.26 -19.87 -12.02
N ARG A 47 59.97 -19.91 -13.16
CA ARG A 47 59.99 -18.80 -14.13
C ARG A 47 58.66 -18.62 -14.86
N GLY A 48 57.96 -19.72 -15.15
CA GLY A 48 56.62 -19.70 -15.72
C GLY A 48 55.60 -19.12 -14.75
N TRP A 49 55.67 -19.54 -13.47
CA TRP A 49 54.84 -19.02 -12.39
C TRP A 49 55.09 -17.55 -12.15
N ALA A 50 56.35 -17.10 -12.01
CA ALA A 50 56.67 -15.69 -11.82
C ALA A 50 56.20 -14.79 -12.99
N LYS A 51 56.31 -15.27 -14.23
CA LYS A 51 55.76 -14.57 -15.41
C LYS A 51 54.24 -14.52 -15.42
N PHE A 52 53.58 -15.58 -14.96
CA PHE A 52 52.12 -15.62 -14.80
C PHE A 52 51.67 -14.66 -13.69
N SER A 53 52.31 -14.71 -12.51
CA SER A 53 52.07 -13.80 -11.38
C SER A 53 52.27 -12.33 -11.77
N ALA A 54 53.33 -12.02 -12.52
CA ALA A 54 53.60 -10.67 -12.99
C ALA A 54 52.54 -10.19 -13.99
N LYS A 55 52.11 -11.04 -14.93
CA LYS A 55 51.01 -10.71 -15.85
C LYS A 55 49.69 -10.51 -15.11
N LEU A 56 49.44 -11.31 -14.07
CA LEU A 56 48.25 -11.22 -13.25
C LEU A 56 48.25 -9.94 -12.41
N LEU A 57 49.39 -9.55 -11.85
CA LEU A 57 49.59 -8.26 -11.17
C LEU A 57 49.39 -7.07 -12.11
N VAL A 58 49.91 -7.13 -13.33
CA VAL A 58 49.71 -6.07 -14.34
C VAL A 58 48.23 -5.98 -14.76
N ALA A 59 47.56 -7.13 -14.96
CA ALA A 59 46.13 -7.15 -15.23
C ALA A 59 45.32 -6.61 -14.04
N PHE A 60 45.72 -6.93 -12.81
CA PHE A 60 45.08 -6.45 -11.58
C PHE A 60 45.29 -4.95 -11.40
N ALA A 61 46.49 -4.44 -11.66
CA ALA A 61 46.80 -3.01 -11.65
C ALA A 61 46.05 -2.27 -12.77
N GLY A 62 45.94 -2.86 -13.96
CA GLY A 62 45.15 -2.31 -15.07
C GLY A 62 43.65 -2.29 -14.76
N PHE A 63 43.13 -3.33 -14.13
CA PHE A 63 41.75 -3.39 -13.64
C PHE A 63 41.51 -2.36 -12.53
N TRP A 64 42.43 -2.24 -11.57
CA TRP A 64 42.37 -1.21 -10.53
C TRP A 64 42.44 0.20 -11.10
N LEU A 65 43.30 0.44 -12.09
CA LEU A 65 43.39 1.71 -12.80
C LEU A 65 42.11 1.99 -13.58
N PHE A 66 41.52 0.98 -14.25
CA PHE A 66 40.23 1.11 -14.91
C PHE A 66 39.10 1.41 -13.90
N CYS A 67 39.03 0.69 -12.79
CA CYS A 67 38.08 0.94 -11.71
C CYS A 67 38.29 2.31 -11.07
N TYR A 68 39.54 2.77 -10.94
CA TYR A 68 39.89 4.08 -10.43
C TYR A 68 39.49 5.18 -11.42
N VAL A 69 39.77 5.00 -12.71
CA VAL A 69 39.39 5.95 -13.77
C VAL A 69 37.88 5.99 -13.97
N CYS A 70 37.19 4.84 -13.98
CA CYS A 70 35.72 4.78 -13.97
C CYS A 70 35.15 5.37 -12.70
N GLY A 71 35.74 5.07 -11.54
CA GLY A 71 35.38 5.68 -10.25
C GLY A 71 35.69 7.17 -10.18
N TRP A 72 36.59 7.69 -11.02
CA TRP A 72 36.93 9.11 -11.15
C TRP A 72 36.00 9.81 -12.16
N LEU A 73 35.66 9.16 -13.28
CA LEU A 73 34.72 9.64 -14.30
C LEU A 73 33.26 9.61 -13.82
N VAL A 74 32.89 8.56 -13.09
CA VAL A 74 31.57 8.36 -12.48
C VAL A 74 31.59 8.81 -11.03
N LYS A 75 32.71 9.36 -10.53
CA LYS A 75 32.72 9.98 -9.20
C LYS A 75 31.59 10.99 -9.23
N PRO A 76 30.53 10.80 -8.43
CA PRO A 76 29.67 11.94 -8.18
C PRO A 76 30.63 13.03 -7.72
N ARG A 77 30.55 14.22 -8.33
CA ARG A 77 31.04 15.41 -7.65
C ARG A 77 30.17 15.51 -6.40
N LEU A 78 30.50 14.72 -5.39
CA LEU A 78 30.17 14.99 -4.01
C LEU A 78 31.00 16.22 -3.74
N GLU A 79 30.44 17.35 -4.11
CA GLU A 79 30.90 18.64 -3.65
C GLU A 79 31.05 18.50 -2.13
N LYS A 80 32.31 18.38 -1.71
CA LYS A 80 32.73 18.60 -0.32
C LYS A 80 32.82 20.10 -0.04
N THR A 81 32.51 20.94 -1.01
CA THR A 81 31.93 22.24 -0.70
C THR A 81 30.64 21.92 0.04
N PRO A 82 30.51 22.23 1.35
CA PRO A 82 29.18 22.30 1.93
C PRO A 82 28.35 23.11 0.95
N ILE A 83 27.17 22.62 0.57
CA ILE A 83 26.25 23.44 -0.20
C ILE A 83 25.97 24.63 0.72
N ILE A 84 26.66 25.74 0.47
CA ILE A 84 26.40 27.00 1.16
C ILE A 84 25.16 27.51 0.46
N TYR A 85 24.03 27.04 0.97
CA TYR A 85 22.75 27.62 0.62
C TYR A 85 22.84 29.10 1.00
N PRO A 86 22.41 30.01 0.10
CA PRO A 86 22.27 31.42 0.44
C PRO A 86 21.55 31.54 1.78
N GLU A 87 21.96 32.49 2.62
CA GLU A 87 21.34 32.68 3.94
C GLU A 87 19.82 32.91 3.82
N GLU A 88 19.38 33.49 2.71
CA GLU A 88 17.99 33.62 2.30
C GLU A 88 17.30 32.27 2.05
N MET A 89 17.94 31.32 1.35
CA MET A 89 17.39 29.98 1.13
C MET A 89 17.36 29.16 2.42
N ILE A 90 18.38 29.30 3.29
CA ILE A 90 18.35 28.68 4.63
C ILE A 90 17.20 29.27 5.43
N SER A 91 17.05 30.59 5.41
CA SER A 91 15.97 31.29 6.12
C SER A 91 14.60 30.91 5.56
N GLU A 92 14.43 30.79 4.25
CA GLU A 92 13.20 30.32 3.59
C GLU A 92 12.88 28.88 3.98
N VAL A 93 13.87 27.98 3.96
CA VAL A 93 13.70 26.58 4.37
C VAL A 93 13.40 26.48 5.86
N MET A 94 14.03 27.30 6.71
CA MET A 94 13.77 27.34 8.15
C MET A 94 12.39 27.93 8.46
N ALA A 95 11.98 28.99 7.77
CA ALA A 95 10.63 29.55 7.87
C ALA A 95 9.57 28.56 7.35
N ALA A 96 9.85 27.84 6.26
CA ALA A 96 8.99 26.78 5.75
C ALA A 96 8.89 25.57 6.70
N ARG A 97 9.88 25.39 7.59
CA ARG A 97 9.88 24.38 8.66
C ARG A 97 9.14 24.84 9.93
N GLU A 98 8.94 26.15 10.13
CA GLU A 98 8.14 26.65 11.25
C GLU A 98 6.65 26.40 10.99
N THR A 99 6.19 25.18 11.28
CA THR A 99 4.78 24.78 11.24
C THR A 99 4.06 25.27 12.49
N ARG A 100 3.91 26.59 12.67
CA ARG A 100 3.11 27.10 13.78
C ARG A 100 1.64 27.18 13.34
N ILE A 101 0.76 26.60 14.14
CA ILE A 101 -0.67 26.81 14.00
C ILE A 101 -0.96 28.17 14.63
N ASP A 102 -1.55 29.06 13.84
CA ASP A 102 -2.10 30.31 14.37
C ASP A 102 -3.56 30.05 14.80
N LEU A 103 -3.74 29.79 16.09
CA LEU A 103 -5.06 29.60 16.67
C LEU A 103 -5.83 30.92 16.86
N GLU A 104 -5.14 32.08 16.81
CA GLU A 104 -5.78 33.40 16.89
C GLU A 104 -6.45 33.76 15.56
N ASN A 105 -5.86 33.32 14.43
CA ASN A 105 -6.39 33.50 13.08
C ASN A 105 -6.53 32.16 12.35
N PRO A 106 -7.48 31.28 12.76
CA PRO A 106 -7.63 29.98 12.15
C PRO A 106 -8.10 30.10 10.70
N THR A 107 -7.65 29.19 9.84
CA THR A 107 -8.12 29.09 8.45
C THR A 107 -9.63 28.85 8.41
N VAL A 108 -10.40 29.82 7.91
CA VAL A 108 -11.86 29.72 7.78
C VAL A 108 -12.23 29.37 6.35
N ILE A 109 -12.93 28.24 6.18
CA ILE A 109 -13.41 27.77 4.88
C ILE A 109 -14.92 27.94 4.75
N TYR A 110 -15.66 27.66 5.82
CA TYR A 110 -17.11 27.82 5.84
C TYR A 110 -17.49 29.31 5.92
N ARG A 111 -18.46 29.73 5.10
CA ARG A 111 -19.06 31.06 5.16
C ARG A 111 -20.53 30.97 5.55
N GLU A 112 -20.90 31.71 6.59
CA GLU A 112 -22.29 31.88 6.98
C GLU A 112 -22.95 32.89 6.03
N VAL A 113 -24.16 32.57 5.57
CA VAL A 113 -24.94 33.40 4.63
C VAL A 113 -26.39 33.51 5.08
N ASP A 114 -27.04 34.60 4.69
CA ASP A 114 -28.46 34.80 4.96
C ASP A 114 -29.32 34.13 3.89
N TYR A 115 -29.82 32.92 4.18
CA TYR A 115 -30.72 32.20 3.29
C TYR A 115 -32.07 32.90 3.03
N PHE A 116 -32.44 33.95 3.78
CA PHE A 116 -33.65 34.74 3.50
C PHE A 116 -33.54 35.61 2.24
N GLU A 117 -32.31 35.89 1.76
CA GLU A 117 -32.10 36.59 0.48
C GLU A 117 -32.62 35.78 -0.72
N GLY A 118 -32.79 34.47 -0.57
CA GLY A 118 -33.29 33.58 -1.62
C GLY A 118 -32.46 33.69 -2.91
N THR A 119 -33.13 33.84 -4.05
CA THR A 119 -32.48 33.94 -5.36
C THR A 119 -31.73 35.25 -5.59
N SER A 120 -31.79 36.20 -4.66
CA SER A 120 -31.08 37.49 -4.77
C SER A 120 -29.71 37.49 -4.10
N GLY A 121 -29.40 36.47 -3.29
CA GLY A 121 -28.09 36.33 -2.65
C GLY A 121 -27.01 35.97 -3.66
N ALA A 122 -25.81 36.56 -3.50
CA ALA A 122 -24.68 36.28 -4.39
C ALA A 122 -24.22 34.80 -4.35
N TRP A 123 -24.50 34.11 -3.25
CA TRP A 123 -24.23 32.69 -3.03
C TRP A 123 -25.27 31.77 -3.69
N PHE A 124 -26.37 32.30 -4.25
CA PHE A 124 -27.40 31.47 -4.85
C PHE A 124 -26.84 30.71 -6.08
N PRO A 125 -27.13 29.42 -6.27
CA PRO A 125 -26.47 28.63 -7.31
C PRO A 125 -26.84 29.12 -8.72
N ASP A 126 -25.85 29.68 -9.43
CA ASP A 126 -25.97 30.18 -10.81
C ASP A 126 -24.73 29.83 -11.67
N GLY A 127 -23.56 29.68 -11.03
CA GLY A 127 -22.34 29.24 -11.70
C GLY A 127 -22.16 27.72 -11.71
N GLU A 128 -21.63 27.17 -12.80
CA GLU A 128 -21.31 25.76 -12.92
C GLU A 128 -20.13 25.50 -13.86
N SER A 129 -19.51 24.32 -13.75
CA SER A 129 -18.44 23.89 -14.66
C SER A 129 -18.92 23.88 -16.11
N PRO A 130 -18.08 24.30 -17.09
CA PRO A 130 -18.41 24.24 -18.51
C PRO A 130 -18.91 22.86 -18.97
N ILE A 131 -18.35 21.77 -18.40
CA ILE A 131 -18.77 20.40 -18.73
C ILE A 131 -20.23 20.15 -18.34
N LEU A 132 -20.66 20.67 -17.19
CA LEU A 132 -22.04 20.52 -16.73
C LEU A 132 -22.99 21.44 -17.51
N ARG A 133 -22.55 22.66 -17.83
CA ARG A 133 -23.31 23.59 -18.67
C ARG A 133 -23.65 22.99 -20.03
N ASP A 134 -22.68 22.38 -20.68
CA ASP A 134 -22.92 21.68 -21.95
C ASP A 134 -23.99 20.58 -21.79
N LEU A 135 -23.94 19.80 -20.72
CA LEU A 135 -24.94 18.74 -20.45
C LEU A 135 -26.33 19.32 -20.14
N VAL A 136 -26.42 20.51 -19.55
CA VAL A 136 -27.69 21.23 -19.33
C VAL A 136 -28.23 21.73 -20.67
N ASP A 137 -27.39 22.34 -21.50
CA ASP A 137 -27.74 22.84 -22.84
C ASP A 137 -28.17 21.70 -23.77
N GLU A 138 -27.55 20.52 -23.64
CA GLU A 138 -27.91 19.28 -24.35
C GLU A 138 -29.19 18.61 -23.78
N GLY A 139 -29.72 19.07 -22.65
CA GLY A 139 -30.93 18.53 -22.00
C GLY A 139 -30.71 17.24 -21.22
N HIS A 140 -29.45 16.89 -20.92
CA HIS A 140 -29.06 15.71 -20.13
C HIS A 140 -29.04 15.97 -18.61
N LEU A 141 -28.95 17.24 -18.18
CA LEU A 141 -29.00 17.63 -16.77
C LEU A 141 -29.98 18.80 -16.52
N PRO A 142 -30.62 18.87 -15.33
CA PRO A 142 -31.37 20.06 -14.91
C PRO A 142 -30.45 21.27 -14.66
N PRO A 143 -30.99 22.51 -14.66
CA PRO A 143 -30.22 23.70 -14.29
C PRO A 143 -29.60 23.62 -12.88
N VAL A 144 -28.48 24.33 -12.66
CA VAL A 144 -27.70 24.26 -11.42
C VAL A 144 -28.52 24.55 -10.15
N ALA A 145 -29.41 25.55 -10.19
CA ALA A 145 -30.28 25.90 -9.07
C ALA A 145 -31.20 24.74 -8.62
N GLU A 146 -31.69 23.92 -9.56
CA GLU A 146 -32.53 22.75 -9.26
C GLU A 146 -31.72 21.57 -8.72
N ARG A 147 -30.45 21.46 -9.12
CA ARG A 147 -29.54 20.39 -8.71
C ARG A 147 -28.97 20.60 -7.31
N VAL A 148 -28.52 21.83 -7.02
CA VAL A 148 -27.88 22.20 -5.76
C VAL A 148 -28.91 22.43 -4.65
N GLY A 149 -30.05 23.02 -4.98
CA GLY A 149 -31.11 23.36 -4.03
C GLY A 149 -31.04 24.79 -3.49
N SER A 150 -32.02 25.16 -2.66
CA SER A 150 -32.23 26.54 -2.21
C SER A 150 -31.36 26.97 -1.02
N GLU A 151 -30.79 26.02 -0.27
CA GLU A 151 -29.94 26.30 0.89
C GLU A 151 -28.56 25.62 0.76
N PRO A 152 -27.75 25.98 -0.26
CA PRO A 152 -26.44 25.38 -0.48
C PRO A 152 -25.49 25.62 0.69
N LEU A 153 -24.51 24.73 0.85
CA LEU A 153 -23.34 24.99 1.70
C LEU A 153 -22.42 26.00 1.00
N VAL A 154 -22.02 27.07 1.68
CA VAL A 154 -21.10 28.08 1.10
C VAL A 154 -19.70 27.87 1.65
N LEU A 155 -18.73 27.63 0.75
CA LEU A 155 -17.33 27.39 1.07
C LEU A 155 -16.43 28.36 0.29
N GLU A 156 -15.47 28.97 0.97
CA GLU A 156 -14.43 29.80 0.35
C GLU A 156 -13.06 29.17 0.60
N GLY A 157 -12.26 29.03 -0.47
CA GLY A 157 -10.90 28.51 -0.33
C GLY A 157 -9.94 29.55 0.24
N VAL A 158 -8.77 29.12 0.69
CA VAL A 158 -7.81 29.99 1.41
C VAL A 158 -7.21 31.11 0.56
N ASP A 159 -7.18 30.93 -0.76
CA ASP A 159 -6.73 31.91 -1.75
C ASP A 159 -7.93 32.62 -2.44
N GLY A 160 -9.17 32.30 -2.05
CA GLY A 160 -10.41 32.88 -2.60
C GLY A 160 -11.12 32.00 -3.64
N ILE A 161 -11.82 32.64 -4.57
CA ILE A 161 -12.63 32.00 -5.62
C ILE A 161 -11.74 31.41 -6.71
N GLY A 162 -12.05 30.17 -7.10
CA GLY A 162 -11.28 29.39 -8.06
C GLY A 162 -11.85 29.36 -9.48
N THR A 163 -11.14 28.66 -10.37
CA THR A 163 -11.51 28.42 -11.76
C THR A 163 -11.89 26.96 -11.99
N TYR A 164 -12.91 26.71 -12.82
CA TYR A 164 -13.33 25.36 -13.14
C TYR A 164 -12.35 24.60 -14.02
N GLY A 165 -12.26 23.29 -13.76
CA GLY A 165 -11.64 22.33 -14.66
C GLY A 165 -10.40 21.65 -14.10
N GLY A 166 -9.79 20.84 -14.96
CA GLY A 166 -8.55 20.16 -14.68
C GLY A 166 -8.69 18.85 -13.90
N THR A 167 -7.54 18.19 -13.72
CA THR A 167 -7.44 16.87 -13.08
C THR A 167 -6.51 16.93 -11.88
N TRP A 168 -7.02 16.47 -10.73
CA TRP A 168 -6.20 16.18 -9.56
C TRP A 168 -5.59 14.78 -9.68
N LEU A 169 -4.27 14.74 -9.95
CA LEU A 169 -3.46 13.52 -9.94
C LEU A 169 -2.87 13.26 -8.56
N GLN A 170 -3.10 12.05 -8.02
CA GLN A 170 -2.52 11.58 -6.75
C GLN A 170 -2.25 10.07 -6.79
N SER A 171 -1.55 9.54 -5.78
CA SER A 171 -1.16 8.11 -5.72
C SER A 171 -1.19 7.53 -4.31
N GLY A 172 -1.37 6.20 -4.23
CA GLY A 172 -1.23 5.39 -3.01
C GLY A 172 -0.22 4.24 -3.21
N TYR A 173 0.07 3.45 -2.17
CA TYR A 173 1.02 2.32 -2.25
C TYR A 173 0.43 1.03 -2.84
N ALA A 174 -0.89 0.88 -2.76
CA ALA A 174 -1.62 -0.31 -3.12
C ALA A 174 -3.08 0.00 -3.46
N THR A 175 -3.73 -0.93 -4.15
CA THR A 175 -5.14 -0.81 -4.57
C THR A 175 -6.08 -0.54 -3.39
N ARG A 176 -5.80 -1.03 -2.17
CA ARG A 176 -6.67 -0.78 -1.00
C ARG A 176 -6.71 0.71 -0.61
N GLU A 177 -5.61 1.44 -0.77
CA GLU A 177 -5.58 2.87 -0.43
C GLU A 177 -6.35 3.73 -1.44
N THR A 178 -6.86 3.14 -2.53
CA THR A 178 -7.84 3.81 -3.40
C THR A 178 -9.19 4.06 -2.71
N ASN A 179 -9.44 3.38 -1.58
CA ASN A 179 -10.58 3.67 -0.72
C ASN A 179 -10.40 4.94 0.15
N ASN A 180 -9.27 5.66 0.07
CA ASN A 180 -9.11 6.92 0.82
C ASN A 180 -10.20 7.94 0.51
N ILE A 181 -10.89 7.81 -0.64
CA ILE A 181 -12.04 8.63 -0.95
C ILE A 181 -13.14 8.54 0.11
N THR A 182 -13.42 7.37 0.70
CA THR A 182 -14.49 7.26 1.73
C THR A 182 -14.13 8.04 2.98
N GLY A 183 -12.97 7.78 3.58
CA GLY A 183 -12.62 8.33 4.89
C GLY A 183 -12.04 9.75 4.88
N ARG A 184 -11.48 10.23 3.76
CA ARG A 184 -10.70 11.47 3.73
C ARG A 184 -11.02 12.44 2.59
N MET A 185 -11.49 11.98 1.43
CA MET A 185 -11.73 12.89 0.30
C MET A 185 -13.20 13.17 0.00
N SER A 186 -14.11 12.32 0.46
CA SER A 186 -15.55 12.52 0.30
C SER A 186 -16.06 13.65 1.18
N ALA A 187 -15.45 13.80 2.37
CA ALA A 187 -15.85 14.71 3.44
C ALA A 187 -17.37 14.73 3.69
N GLY A 188 -18.05 13.59 3.51
CA GLY A 188 -19.52 13.46 3.53
C GLY A 188 -20.14 13.38 4.93
N THR A 189 -19.64 14.15 5.89
CA THR A 189 -20.09 14.16 7.29
C THR A 189 -21.23 15.17 7.52
N LEU A 190 -22.01 14.99 8.59
CA LEU A 190 -23.09 15.93 8.95
C LEU A 190 -22.53 17.29 9.33
N PHE A 191 -21.47 17.31 10.12
CA PHE A 191 -20.68 18.48 10.48
C PHE A 191 -19.23 18.28 10.04
N ARG A 192 -18.43 19.34 9.98
CA ARG A 192 -17.03 19.26 9.52
C ARG A 192 -16.12 19.96 10.52
N TRP A 193 -14.99 19.33 10.82
CA TRP A 193 -13.90 19.99 11.54
C TRP A 193 -13.30 21.14 10.71
N SER A 194 -12.91 22.23 11.33
CA SER A 194 -12.04 23.24 10.70
C SER A 194 -10.67 22.63 10.35
N PRO A 195 -9.90 23.21 9.41
CA PRO A 195 -8.51 22.81 9.15
C PRO A 195 -7.62 22.71 10.41
N PHE A 196 -7.93 23.48 11.45
CA PHE A 196 -7.23 23.46 12.75
C PHE A 196 -8.05 22.79 13.87
N GLY A 197 -9.12 22.07 13.53
CA GLY A 197 -10.04 21.47 14.50
C GLY A 197 -11.24 22.37 14.75
N TYR A 198 -11.15 23.31 15.69
CA TYR A 198 -12.28 24.20 15.99
C TYR A 198 -12.28 25.48 15.12
N PRO A 199 -13.46 26.11 14.91
CA PRO A 199 -14.79 25.60 15.28
C PRO A 199 -15.22 24.41 14.41
N ILE A 200 -16.10 23.54 14.95
CA ILE A 200 -16.86 22.58 14.15
C ILE A 200 -17.93 23.37 13.39
N VAL A 201 -17.99 23.20 12.07
CA VAL A 201 -18.86 23.96 11.19
C VAL A 201 -19.95 23.08 10.56
N PRO A 202 -21.11 23.67 10.20
CA PRO A 202 -22.15 22.99 9.43
C PRO A 202 -21.61 22.39 8.12
N HIS A 203 -22.10 21.22 7.74
CA HIS A 203 -21.77 20.59 6.46
C HIS A 203 -23.04 20.05 5.78
N ILE A 204 -23.35 18.75 5.80
CA ILE A 204 -24.64 18.24 5.27
C ILE A 204 -25.80 18.73 6.15
N ALA A 205 -25.60 18.76 7.47
CA ALA A 205 -26.52 19.41 8.39
C ALA A 205 -26.30 20.93 8.36
N LYS A 206 -27.40 21.69 8.38
CA LYS A 206 -27.43 23.14 8.51
C LYS A 206 -27.12 23.58 9.95
N SER A 207 -27.65 22.87 10.93
CA SER A 207 -27.51 23.21 12.35
C SER A 207 -27.79 22.00 13.24
N CYS A 208 -27.21 22.02 14.45
CA CYS A 208 -27.59 21.15 15.56
C CYS A 208 -27.94 22.02 16.76
N VAL A 209 -29.08 21.76 17.38
CA VAL A 209 -29.45 22.37 18.67
C VAL A 209 -29.40 21.28 19.73
N ALA A 210 -28.44 21.39 20.64
CA ALA A 210 -28.32 20.52 21.81
C ALA A 210 -29.16 21.08 22.97
N SER A 211 -29.75 20.20 23.79
CA SER A 211 -30.30 20.58 25.10
C SER A 211 -29.17 20.96 26.06
N GLU A 212 -29.48 21.74 27.11
CA GLU A 212 -28.47 22.17 28.12
C GLU A 212 -27.77 21.00 28.81
N ASP A 213 -28.43 19.85 28.92
CA ASP A 213 -27.91 18.61 29.50
C ASP A 213 -27.25 17.68 28.48
N HIS A 214 -27.11 18.09 27.22
CA HIS A 214 -26.49 17.32 26.12
C HIS A 214 -27.08 15.91 25.93
N ARG A 215 -28.38 15.72 26.23
CA ARG A 215 -29.09 14.46 26.00
C ARG A 215 -29.88 14.45 24.71
N ILE A 216 -30.33 15.61 24.24
CA ILE A 216 -31.18 15.76 23.07
C ILE A 216 -30.48 16.63 22.05
N PHE A 217 -30.34 16.11 20.83
CA PHE A 217 -29.73 16.81 19.71
C PHE A 217 -30.74 16.88 18.56
N SER A 218 -31.18 18.09 18.23
CA SER A 218 -32.07 18.32 17.08
C SER A 218 -31.24 18.76 15.88
N ILE A 219 -31.10 17.88 14.90
CA ILE A 219 -30.28 18.10 13.70
C ILE A 219 -31.20 18.49 12.55
N LYS A 220 -30.90 19.64 11.93
CA LYS A 220 -31.62 20.14 10.77
C LYS A 220 -30.76 20.00 9.51
N LEU A 221 -31.27 19.29 8.51
CA LEU A 221 -30.69 19.12 7.19
C LEU A 221 -30.91 20.35 6.32
N ARG A 222 -30.07 20.52 5.30
CA ARG A 222 -30.23 21.60 4.31
C ARG A 222 -31.39 21.32 3.36
N LYS A 223 -32.14 22.36 3.03
CA LYS A 223 -33.28 22.24 2.11
C LYS A 223 -32.81 22.14 0.65
N GLY A 224 -33.34 21.13 -0.06
CA GLY A 224 -33.15 20.96 -1.50
C GLY A 224 -31.97 20.06 -1.90
N MET A 225 -31.31 19.42 -0.93
CA MET A 225 -30.23 18.47 -1.20
C MET A 225 -30.70 17.26 -2.00
N ARG A 226 -29.81 16.74 -2.86
CA ARG A 226 -30.04 15.56 -3.69
C ARG A 226 -28.84 14.63 -3.66
N TRP A 227 -29.11 13.34 -3.78
CA TRP A 227 -28.13 12.32 -4.11
C TRP A 227 -27.56 12.54 -5.52
N SER A 228 -26.40 11.96 -5.83
CA SER A 228 -25.72 12.09 -7.14
C SER A 228 -26.51 11.60 -8.36
N ASP A 229 -27.65 10.94 -8.16
CA ASP A 229 -28.58 10.51 -9.20
C ASP A 229 -29.80 11.44 -9.34
N GLY A 230 -29.85 12.52 -8.55
CA GLY A 230 -30.91 13.53 -8.55
C GLY A 230 -32.06 13.26 -7.57
N HIS A 231 -32.10 12.11 -6.90
CA HIS A 231 -33.14 11.83 -5.91
C HIS A 231 -32.98 12.76 -4.69
N PRO A 232 -34.06 13.32 -4.11
CA PRO A 232 -33.96 14.12 -2.89
C PRO A 232 -33.30 13.34 -1.74
N PHE A 233 -32.46 14.02 -0.97
CA PHE A 233 -31.92 13.54 0.31
C PHE A 233 -32.74 14.13 1.46
N THR A 234 -33.32 13.28 2.30
CA THR A 234 -34.21 13.70 3.40
C THR A 234 -33.92 12.93 4.68
N ALA A 235 -34.60 13.29 5.77
CA ALA A 235 -34.61 12.52 7.01
C ALA A 235 -35.03 11.06 6.80
N ASP A 236 -35.76 10.71 5.74
CA ASP A 236 -36.15 9.33 5.45
C ASP A 236 -34.95 8.43 5.10
N ASP A 237 -33.88 8.98 4.51
CA ASP A 237 -32.65 8.23 4.24
C ASP A 237 -31.92 7.89 5.56
N ILE A 238 -31.88 8.84 6.50
CA ILE A 238 -31.32 8.63 7.84
C ILE A 238 -32.16 7.61 8.62
N MET A 239 -33.48 7.75 8.59
CA MET A 239 -34.39 6.79 9.23
C MET A 239 -34.29 5.41 8.58
N TYR A 240 -34.10 5.32 7.26
CA TYR A 240 -33.90 4.05 6.58
C TYR A 240 -32.66 3.32 7.08
N TRP A 241 -31.52 4.01 7.17
CA TRP A 241 -30.31 3.46 7.80
C TRP A 241 -30.59 3.01 9.23
N TRP A 242 -31.23 3.87 10.03
CA TRP A 242 -31.49 3.58 11.44
C TRP A 242 -32.38 2.34 11.62
N GLU A 243 -33.53 2.30 10.97
CA GLU A 243 -34.56 1.27 11.18
C GLU A 243 -34.25 -0.05 10.48
N ASN A 244 -33.60 -0.01 9.32
CA ASN A 244 -33.43 -1.15 8.43
C ASN A 244 -31.99 -1.64 8.31
N GLU A 245 -31.02 -0.96 8.92
CA GLU A 245 -29.64 -1.42 8.93
C GLU A 245 -29.05 -1.43 10.35
N ALA A 246 -29.11 -0.31 11.05
CA ALA A 246 -28.54 -0.17 12.38
C ALA A 246 -29.36 -0.89 13.47
N ALA A 247 -30.70 -0.81 13.41
CA ALA A 247 -31.60 -1.42 14.39
C ALA A 247 -32.30 -2.69 13.88
N ASP A 248 -31.98 -3.16 12.66
CA ASP A 248 -32.64 -4.30 12.04
C ASP A 248 -32.10 -5.64 12.58
N PRO A 249 -32.94 -6.50 13.20
CA PRO A 249 -32.54 -7.83 13.68
C PRO A 249 -32.12 -8.80 12.57
N ALA A 250 -32.53 -8.65 11.31
CA ALA A 250 -32.07 -9.51 10.21
C ALA A 250 -30.61 -9.29 9.80
N PHE A 251 -29.99 -8.27 10.37
CA PHE A 251 -28.55 -8.11 10.45
C PHE A 251 -28.16 -8.50 11.88
N GLU A 252 -28.43 -9.73 12.36
CA GLU A 252 -28.48 -10.06 13.80
C GLU A 252 -27.10 -10.11 14.50
N GLY A 253 -26.77 -9.00 15.15
CA GLY A 253 -25.47 -8.51 15.62
C GLY A 253 -25.36 -6.98 15.41
N SER A 254 -26.34 -6.39 14.70
CA SER A 254 -26.70 -4.98 14.60
C SER A 254 -27.12 -4.34 15.92
N GLN A 255 -27.37 -5.12 16.98
CA GLN A 255 -27.45 -4.56 18.33
C GLN A 255 -26.11 -4.01 18.84
N PHE A 256 -25.06 -4.22 18.06
CA PHE A 256 -23.78 -3.60 18.24
C PHE A 256 -23.38 -2.89 16.95
N LEU A 257 -23.96 -1.69 16.72
CA LEU A 257 -23.26 -0.59 16.01
C LEU A 257 -21.75 -0.69 16.31
N PRO A 258 -20.78 -0.43 15.43
CA PRO A 258 -19.38 -0.53 15.84
C PRO A 258 -19.13 0.31 17.10
N THR A 259 -18.21 -0.09 17.99
CA THR A 259 -17.93 0.66 19.25
C THR A 259 -17.56 2.12 18.97
N SER A 260 -17.13 2.43 17.73
CA SER A 260 -16.84 3.77 17.21
C SER A 260 -18.05 4.53 16.64
N SER A 261 -19.27 3.97 16.66
CA SER A 261 -20.46 4.62 16.11
C SER A 261 -20.87 5.79 17.00
N PRO A 262 -21.26 6.96 16.43
CA PRO A 262 -21.72 8.12 17.18
C PRO A 262 -22.99 7.84 17.99
N MET A 263 -23.77 6.82 17.60
CA MET A 263 -25.03 6.49 18.25
C MET A 263 -24.86 5.67 19.53
N ARG A 264 -23.65 5.19 19.83
CA ARG A 264 -23.37 4.47 21.08
C ARG A 264 -22.91 5.41 22.18
N LEU A 265 -23.53 5.28 23.34
CA LEU A 265 -23.11 5.92 24.57
C LEU A 265 -23.11 4.88 25.70
N HIS A 266 -21.91 4.49 26.14
CA HIS A 266 -21.71 3.34 27.03
C HIS A 266 -22.29 2.06 26.41
N ARG A 267 -23.31 1.44 27.03
CA ARG A 267 -24.11 0.33 26.47
C ARG A 267 -25.49 0.74 25.98
N SER A 268 -25.88 2.00 26.15
CA SER A 268 -27.12 2.51 25.58
C SER A 268 -26.88 2.96 24.13
N VAL A 269 -27.88 2.75 23.30
CA VAL A 269 -27.88 3.29 21.94
C VAL A 269 -28.87 4.45 21.92
N GLY A 270 -28.44 5.58 21.39
CA GLY A 270 -29.32 6.72 21.19
C GLY A 270 -30.52 6.34 20.32
N ARG A 271 -31.63 7.05 20.49
CA ARG A 271 -32.83 6.88 19.68
C ARG A 271 -32.90 8.00 18.64
N ILE A 272 -33.27 7.67 17.40
CA ILE A 272 -33.51 8.64 16.35
C ILE A 272 -35.01 8.74 16.09
N THR A 273 -35.54 9.96 16.05
CA THR A 273 -36.93 10.25 15.70
C THR A 273 -36.98 11.26 14.56
N LYS A 274 -37.77 10.98 13.53
CA LYS A 274 -38.08 11.95 12.48
C LYS A 274 -39.10 12.96 13.01
N ILE A 275 -38.74 14.24 12.98
CA ILE A 275 -39.65 15.34 13.31
C ILE A 275 -40.37 15.81 12.04
N ASP A 276 -39.61 16.00 10.96
CA ASP A 276 -40.09 16.32 9.61
C ASP A 276 -39.06 15.85 8.57
N ASP A 277 -39.29 16.13 7.28
CA ASP A 277 -38.42 15.69 6.18
C ASP A 277 -36.99 16.24 6.23
N LEU A 278 -36.74 17.30 6.99
CA LEU A 278 -35.43 17.94 7.13
C LEU A 278 -34.92 17.94 8.58
N THR A 279 -35.63 17.31 9.51
CA THR A 279 -35.28 17.40 10.93
C THR A 279 -35.37 16.03 11.58
N VAL A 280 -34.23 15.60 12.14
CA VAL A 280 -34.14 14.41 13.00
C VAL A 280 -33.76 14.82 14.40
N ARG A 281 -34.34 14.17 15.39
CA ARG A 281 -33.98 14.34 16.80
C ARG A 281 -33.33 13.06 17.30
N ILE A 282 -32.20 13.23 17.96
CA ILE A 282 -31.43 12.17 18.58
C ILE A 282 -31.49 12.34 20.09
N GLU A 283 -31.85 11.27 20.80
CA GLU A 283 -32.03 11.27 22.25
C GLU A 283 -31.19 10.17 22.90
N PHE A 284 -30.44 10.54 23.95
CA PHE A 284 -29.63 9.64 24.75
C PHE A 284 -30.15 9.54 26.18
N ASP A 285 -29.96 8.38 26.81
CA ASP A 285 -30.39 8.14 28.20
C ASP A 285 -29.45 8.82 29.23
N ALA A 286 -28.28 9.28 28.78
CA ALA A 286 -27.28 10.04 29.55
C ALA A 286 -26.70 11.19 28.69
N PRO A 287 -26.09 12.22 29.31
CA PRO A 287 -25.42 13.29 28.57
C PRO A 287 -24.34 12.75 27.63
N HIS A 288 -24.34 13.17 26.37
CA HIS A 288 -23.32 12.80 25.39
C HIS A 288 -22.44 14.01 25.04
N GLY A 289 -21.46 14.32 25.88
CA GLY A 289 -20.65 15.54 25.76
C GLY A 289 -19.79 15.65 24.49
N LEU A 290 -19.50 14.53 23.81
CA LEU A 290 -18.68 14.47 22.58
C LEU A 290 -19.47 14.24 21.29
N PHE A 291 -20.80 14.32 21.32
CA PHE A 291 -21.61 13.88 20.18
C PHE A 291 -21.38 14.74 18.92
N LEU A 292 -21.17 16.06 19.08
CA LEU A 292 -20.91 16.93 17.93
C LEU A 292 -19.56 16.63 17.28
N GLU A 293 -18.54 16.31 18.07
CA GLU A 293 -17.19 15.92 17.65
C GLU A 293 -17.21 14.60 16.87
N THR A 294 -17.98 13.62 17.33
CA THR A 294 -18.13 12.34 16.63
C THR A 294 -18.90 12.52 15.32
N LEU A 295 -19.89 13.42 15.27
CA LEU A 295 -20.60 13.79 14.04
C LEU A 295 -19.76 14.62 13.05
N ALA A 296 -18.69 15.26 13.51
CA ALA A 296 -17.72 15.93 12.63
C ALA A 296 -16.67 14.97 12.05
N SER A 297 -16.57 13.77 12.61
CA SER A 297 -15.58 12.74 12.27
C SER A 297 -16.12 11.75 11.22
N HIS A 298 -15.24 10.91 10.66
CA HIS A 298 -15.61 9.97 9.59
C HIS A 298 -16.78 9.03 9.93
N SER A 299 -16.99 8.69 11.21
CA SER A 299 -18.11 7.86 11.66
C SER A 299 -19.49 8.46 11.33
N SER A 300 -19.58 9.78 11.13
CA SER A 300 -20.82 10.44 10.70
C SER A 300 -21.31 9.99 9.32
N GLN A 301 -20.47 9.36 8.49
CA GLN A 301 -20.89 8.87 7.18
C GLN A 301 -21.89 7.71 7.27
N GLU A 302 -22.03 7.07 8.44
CA GLU A 302 -23.08 6.08 8.68
C GLU A 302 -24.47 6.66 8.39
N PHE A 303 -24.71 7.93 8.74
CA PHE A 303 -25.98 8.63 8.54
C PHE A 303 -26.22 9.04 7.08
N THR A 304 -25.18 9.09 6.24
CA THR A 304 -25.21 9.76 4.92
C THR A 304 -24.80 8.84 3.79
N ASN A 305 -24.83 7.53 4.01
CA ASN A 305 -24.35 6.52 3.05
C ASN A 305 -25.41 5.47 2.67
N SER A 306 -26.67 5.67 3.05
CA SER A 306 -27.76 4.71 2.78
C SER A 306 -28.91 5.37 2.01
N PRO A 307 -28.76 5.60 0.68
CA PRO A 307 -29.83 6.12 -0.17
C PRO A 307 -30.98 5.12 -0.21
N ARG A 308 -32.09 5.44 0.46
CA ARG A 308 -33.23 4.55 0.65
C ARG A 308 -33.77 4.05 -0.69
N HIS A 309 -34.02 4.99 -1.61
CA HIS A 309 -34.61 4.71 -2.94
C HIS A 309 -33.79 3.73 -3.77
N TYR A 310 -32.48 3.62 -3.51
CA TYR A 310 -31.59 2.67 -4.18
C TYR A 310 -31.47 1.35 -3.42
N LEU A 311 -31.27 1.39 -2.11
CA LEU A 311 -30.95 0.20 -1.31
C LEU A 311 -32.17 -0.62 -0.90
N GLU A 312 -33.33 0.00 -0.69
CA GLU A 312 -34.55 -0.67 -0.19
C GLU A 312 -34.95 -1.87 -1.06
N GLN A 313 -34.86 -1.75 -2.38
CA GLN A 313 -35.19 -2.82 -3.33
C GLN A 313 -34.27 -4.06 -3.24
N TYR A 314 -33.07 -3.91 -2.66
CA TYR A 314 -32.09 -4.98 -2.48
C TYR A 314 -31.98 -5.44 -1.03
N HIS A 315 -32.76 -4.85 -0.13
CA HIS A 315 -32.73 -5.16 1.28
C HIS A 315 -33.15 -6.61 1.54
N PRO A 316 -32.42 -7.42 2.33
CA PRO A 316 -32.70 -8.85 2.48
C PRO A 316 -34.14 -9.20 2.89
N ARG A 317 -34.79 -8.35 3.71
CA ARG A 317 -36.19 -8.54 4.15
C ARG A 317 -37.23 -7.75 3.37
N LEU A 318 -36.89 -6.55 2.90
CA LEU A 318 -37.86 -5.60 2.34
C LEU A 318 -37.86 -5.59 0.82
N GLY A 319 -36.73 -5.94 0.22
CA GLY A 319 -36.52 -5.92 -1.21
C GLY A 319 -37.20 -7.06 -1.94
N ASP A 320 -37.24 -6.93 -3.25
CA ASP A 320 -37.79 -7.95 -4.15
C ASP A 320 -36.84 -9.15 -4.19
N GLN A 321 -37.33 -10.30 -3.71
CA GLN A 321 -36.54 -11.53 -3.61
C GLN A 321 -36.11 -12.07 -4.97
N GLU A 322 -36.90 -11.87 -6.04
CA GLU A 322 -36.51 -12.27 -7.39
C GLU A 322 -35.39 -11.39 -7.92
N LEU A 323 -35.49 -10.07 -7.71
CA LEU A 323 -34.46 -9.11 -8.06
C LEU A 323 -33.15 -9.39 -7.31
N ILE A 324 -33.24 -9.62 -5.99
CA ILE A 324 -32.11 -9.95 -5.12
C ILE A 324 -31.45 -11.23 -5.61
N GLU A 325 -32.21 -12.29 -5.87
CA GLU A 325 -31.66 -13.58 -6.29
C GLU A 325 -31.02 -13.49 -7.68
N ALA A 326 -31.64 -12.76 -8.63
CA ALA A 326 -31.05 -12.50 -9.94
C ALA A 326 -29.75 -11.68 -9.83
N ALA A 327 -29.75 -10.61 -9.04
CA ALA A 327 -28.59 -9.76 -8.79
C ALA A 327 -27.46 -10.53 -8.09
N ARG A 328 -27.80 -11.37 -7.11
CA ARG A 328 -26.87 -12.23 -6.36
C ARG A 328 -26.24 -13.28 -7.27
N LYS A 329 -27.03 -14.00 -8.08
CA LYS A 329 -26.53 -14.98 -9.06
C LYS A 329 -25.61 -14.33 -10.09
N SER A 330 -25.99 -13.17 -10.64
CA SER A 330 -25.18 -12.45 -11.62
C SER A 330 -23.80 -12.04 -11.07
N ARG A 331 -23.74 -11.65 -9.79
CA ARG A 331 -22.51 -11.27 -9.09
C ARG A 331 -21.80 -12.45 -8.41
N LYS A 332 -22.36 -13.66 -8.50
CA LYS A 332 -21.86 -14.88 -7.85
C LYS A 332 -21.58 -14.68 -6.36
N LEU A 333 -22.53 -14.09 -5.64
CA LEU A 333 -22.43 -13.83 -4.20
C LEU A 333 -23.16 -14.93 -3.41
N PRO A 334 -22.71 -15.31 -2.21
CA PRO A 334 -23.27 -16.46 -1.48
C PRO A 334 -24.65 -16.19 -0.87
N SER A 335 -24.92 -14.97 -0.41
CA SER A 335 -26.12 -14.60 0.32
C SER A 335 -26.70 -13.24 -0.15
N PRO A 336 -28.00 -12.97 0.06
CA PRO A 336 -28.59 -11.64 -0.08
C PRO A 336 -27.85 -10.55 0.71
N HIS A 337 -27.42 -10.87 1.93
CA HIS A 337 -26.65 -9.95 2.76
C HIS A 337 -25.28 -9.60 2.12
N ALA A 338 -24.59 -10.56 1.51
CA ALA A 338 -23.37 -10.30 0.76
C ALA A 338 -23.60 -9.40 -0.46
N LEU A 339 -24.75 -9.53 -1.15
CA LEU A 339 -25.16 -8.60 -2.21
C LEU A 339 -25.35 -7.20 -1.66
N TYR A 340 -26.14 -7.06 -0.59
CA TYR A 340 -26.42 -5.77 0.04
C TYR A 340 -25.14 -5.05 0.46
N THR A 341 -24.22 -5.77 1.11
CA THR A 341 -22.88 -5.26 1.46
C THR A 341 -22.12 -4.78 0.22
N ALA A 342 -22.10 -5.58 -0.85
CA ALA A 342 -21.38 -5.26 -2.08
C ALA A 342 -21.97 -4.03 -2.80
N LEU A 343 -23.28 -3.78 -2.69
CA LEU A 343 -23.91 -2.61 -3.27
C LEU A 343 -23.50 -1.32 -2.53
N LYS A 344 -23.28 -1.37 -1.22
CA LYS A 344 -22.85 -0.21 -0.42
C LYS A 344 -21.37 0.15 -0.57
N ASN A 345 -20.55 -0.80 -1.03
CA ASN A 345 -19.11 -0.62 -1.18
C ASN A 345 -18.76 0.60 -2.04
N TRP A 346 -17.66 1.28 -1.68
CA TRP A 346 -17.21 2.52 -2.30
C TRP A 346 -16.91 2.42 -3.80
N ASP A 347 -16.55 1.22 -4.26
CA ASP A 347 -16.23 0.93 -5.66
C ASP A 347 -17.46 0.54 -6.49
N ASN A 348 -18.68 0.58 -5.92
CA ASN A 348 -19.91 0.43 -6.69
C ASN A 348 -20.27 1.75 -7.40
N PRO A 349 -20.19 1.83 -8.74
CA PRO A 349 -20.46 3.07 -9.46
C PRO A 349 -21.96 3.45 -9.52
N GLU A 350 -22.85 2.49 -9.23
CA GLU A 350 -24.31 2.71 -9.23
C GLU A 350 -24.80 3.33 -7.92
N HIS A 351 -24.03 3.20 -6.83
CA HIS A 351 -24.46 3.67 -5.53
C HIS A 351 -24.52 5.20 -5.52
N PRO A 352 -25.69 5.81 -5.28
CA PRO A 352 -25.80 7.27 -5.18
C PRO A 352 -24.97 7.81 -4.00
N ARG A 353 -24.27 8.93 -4.18
CA ARG A 353 -23.40 9.53 -3.15
C ARG A 353 -23.71 11.01 -2.95
N LEU A 354 -23.38 11.52 -1.76
CA LEU A 354 -23.34 12.95 -1.44
C LEU A 354 -21.93 13.55 -1.57
N TRP A 355 -20.99 12.80 -2.16
CA TRP A 355 -19.58 13.17 -2.25
C TRP A 355 -19.34 14.22 -3.36
N PRO A 356 -18.28 15.05 -3.27
CA PRO A 356 -17.92 16.02 -4.31
C PRO A 356 -17.50 15.38 -5.63
N TRP A 357 -16.88 14.19 -5.57
CA TRP A 357 -16.57 13.36 -6.73
C TRP A 357 -17.15 11.96 -6.57
N ILE A 358 -17.65 11.39 -7.66
CA ILE A 358 -18.32 10.10 -7.73
C ILE A 358 -17.60 9.14 -8.66
N TYR A 359 -17.66 7.87 -8.30
CA TYR A 359 -17.16 6.78 -9.12
C TYR A 359 -18.24 6.37 -10.12
N ARG A 360 -17.97 6.47 -11.42
CA ARG A 360 -18.96 6.14 -12.47
C ARG A 360 -18.55 4.97 -13.37
N SER A 361 -17.27 4.61 -13.37
CA SER A 361 -16.77 3.48 -14.14
C SER A 361 -16.04 2.50 -13.23
N TYR A 362 -16.58 1.28 -13.07
CA TYR A 362 -15.90 0.23 -12.32
C TYR A 362 -14.62 -0.21 -13.04
N ARG A 363 -13.51 -0.13 -12.31
CA ARG A 363 -12.21 -0.69 -12.63
C ARG A 363 -11.68 -1.41 -11.40
N THR A 364 -11.23 -2.64 -11.59
CA THR A 364 -10.60 -3.42 -10.51
C THR A 364 -9.12 -3.09 -10.36
N ASP A 365 -8.50 -2.51 -11.41
CA ASP A 365 -7.11 -2.09 -11.43
C ASP A 365 -6.97 -0.56 -11.47
N PRO A 366 -6.09 0.03 -10.62
CA PRO A 366 -5.74 1.43 -10.71
C PRO A 366 -5.21 1.81 -12.10
N PRO A 367 -5.41 3.08 -12.54
CA PRO A 367 -5.94 4.16 -11.74
C PRO A 367 -7.47 4.16 -11.58
N GLN A 368 -7.93 4.58 -10.40
CA GLN A 368 -9.34 4.85 -10.15
C GLN A 368 -9.64 6.30 -10.49
N VAL A 369 -10.77 6.51 -11.15
CA VAL A 369 -11.15 7.80 -11.71
C VAL A 369 -12.49 8.20 -11.12
N PHE A 370 -12.51 9.35 -10.48
CA PHE A 370 -13.71 9.97 -9.95
C PHE A 370 -13.99 11.25 -10.73
N VAL A 371 -15.24 11.46 -11.09
CA VAL A 371 -15.71 12.66 -11.79
C VAL A 371 -16.55 13.49 -10.84
N ARG A 372 -16.63 14.80 -11.07
CA ARG A 372 -17.44 15.72 -10.26
C ARG A 372 -18.87 15.20 -10.10
N ASN A 373 -19.46 15.42 -8.93
CA ASN A 373 -20.86 15.12 -8.70
C ASN A 373 -21.73 16.27 -9.21
N PRO A 374 -22.60 16.05 -10.22
CA PRO A 374 -23.44 17.12 -10.76
C PRO A 374 -24.51 17.61 -9.76
N TYR A 375 -24.81 16.84 -8.71
CA TYR A 375 -25.76 17.23 -7.66
C TYR A 375 -25.05 17.61 -6.34
N TYR A 376 -23.76 17.95 -6.39
CA TYR A 376 -23.08 18.40 -5.18
C TYR A 376 -23.70 19.69 -4.66
N PHE A 377 -23.92 19.75 -3.35
CA PHE A 377 -24.80 20.73 -2.69
C PHE A 377 -24.06 21.99 -2.21
N ALA A 378 -22.77 22.12 -2.51
CA ALA A 378 -21.94 23.24 -2.08
C ALA A 378 -21.64 24.21 -3.24
N VAL A 379 -21.51 25.48 -2.89
CA VAL A 379 -21.17 26.60 -3.78
C VAL A 379 -20.08 27.46 -3.14
N ASP A 380 -19.43 28.28 -3.94
CA ASP A 380 -18.59 29.37 -3.44
C ASP A 380 -19.43 30.63 -3.09
N PRO A 381 -18.83 31.70 -2.55
CA PRO A 381 -19.57 32.94 -2.22
C PRO A 381 -20.21 33.65 -3.42
N GLN A 382 -19.87 33.28 -4.66
CA GLN A 382 -20.46 33.79 -5.90
C GLN A 382 -21.47 32.83 -6.53
N GLY A 383 -21.87 31.76 -5.83
CA GLY A 383 -22.87 30.82 -6.32
C GLY A 383 -22.34 29.85 -7.38
N ASN A 384 -21.02 29.73 -7.53
CA ASN A 384 -20.41 28.73 -8.40
C ASN A 384 -20.46 27.35 -7.71
N GLN A 385 -21.16 26.39 -8.31
CA GLN A 385 -21.25 25.02 -7.80
C GLN A 385 -19.88 24.34 -7.71
N LEU A 386 -19.52 23.87 -6.52
CA LEU A 386 -18.30 23.11 -6.27
C LEU A 386 -18.47 21.62 -6.65
N PRO A 387 -17.38 20.84 -6.82
CA PRO A 387 -15.97 21.23 -6.74
C PRO A 387 -15.47 22.01 -7.97
N TYR A 388 -14.37 22.75 -7.87
CA TYR A 388 -13.78 23.37 -9.07
C TYR A 388 -13.12 22.34 -10.00
N VAL A 389 -12.35 21.40 -9.44
CA VAL A 389 -11.71 20.30 -10.18
C VAL A 389 -12.77 19.32 -10.71
N ASP A 390 -12.74 19.04 -12.01
CA ASP A 390 -13.71 18.14 -12.65
C ASP A 390 -13.43 16.65 -12.40
N ARG A 391 -12.16 16.29 -12.22
CA ARG A 391 -11.73 14.88 -12.18
C ARG A 391 -10.61 14.62 -11.17
N VAL A 392 -10.73 13.53 -10.41
CA VAL A 392 -9.66 13.02 -9.53
C VAL A 392 -9.19 11.66 -10.06
N VAL A 393 -7.89 11.50 -10.23
CA VAL A 393 -7.28 10.25 -10.69
C VAL A 393 -6.32 9.74 -9.63
N GLN A 394 -6.62 8.56 -9.10
CA GLN A 394 -5.81 7.90 -8.08
C GLN A 394 -5.04 6.72 -8.66
N LYS A 395 -3.72 6.84 -8.71
CA LYS A 395 -2.77 5.84 -9.22
C LYS A 395 -2.11 5.03 -8.09
N VAL A 396 -1.27 4.07 -8.48
CA VAL A 396 -0.37 3.34 -7.58
C VAL A 396 1.03 3.36 -8.17
N ASP A 397 1.94 4.10 -7.54
CA ASP A 397 3.34 4.26 -7.99
C ASP A 397 4.31 4.28 -6.79
N LEU A 398 5.62 4.36 -7.07
CA LEU A 398 6.61 4.74 -6.06
C LEU A 398 6.46 6.23 -5.68
N ILE A 399 5.58 6.49 -4.71
CA ILE A 399 5.15 7.83 -4.28
C ILE A 399 6.30 8.83 -4.15
N GLY A 400 7.39 8.49 -3.46
CA GLY A 400 8.51 9.42 -3.22
C GLY A 400 9.27 9.82 -4.50
N VAL A 401 9.41 8.90 -5.46
CA VAL A 401 10.10 9.17 -6.74
C VAL A 401 9.19 9.95 -7.68
N ALA A 402 7.93 9.54 -7.81
CA ALA A 402 6.95 10.20 -8.66
C ALA A 402 6.65 11.63 -8.17
N ALA A 403 6.54 11.83 -6.85
CA ALA A 403 6.41 13.16 -6.27
C ALA A 403 7.65 14.01 -6.51
N ALA A 404 8.86 13.46 -6.35
CA ALA A 404 10.09 14.16 -6.67
C ALA A 404 10.19 14.57 -8.15
N ASN A 405 9.53 13.84 -9.06
CA ASN A 405 9.46 14.16 -10.49
C ASN A 405 8.32 15.13 -10.87
N GLY A 406 7.50 15.58 -9.92
CA GLY A 406 6.36 16.46 -10.20
C GLY A 406 5.18 15.76 -10.89
N ASP A 407 5.06 14.43 -10.78
CA ASP A 407 4.01 13.66 -11.47
C ASP A 407 2.60 13.83 -10.85
N TYR A 408 2.48 14.52 -9.72
CA TYR A 408 1.23 14.72 -8.97
C TYR A 408 0.81 16.18 -8.93
N THR A 409 -0.51 16.40 -8.93
CA THR A 409 -1.10 17.73 -8.70
C THR A 409 -1.05 18.07 -7.21
N LEU A 410 -1.49 17.12 -6.37
CA LEU A 410 -1.38 17.17 -4.92
C LEU A 410 -1.23 15.74 -4.41
N ASN A 411 -0.17 15.45 -3.65
CA ASN A 411 -0.03 14.20 -2.93
C ASN A 411 0.40 14.46 -1.47
N TRP A 412 -0.38 13.93 -0.54
CA TRP A 412 -0.15 14.01 0.91
C TRP A 412 -0.02 12.61 1.54
N ASN A 413 -0.28 11.55 0.77
CA ASN A 413 -0.39 10.20 1.29
C ASN A 413 1.01 9.63 1.54
N PHE A 414 1.33 9.41 2.83
CA PHE A 414 2.51 8.67 3.29
C PHE A 414 3.86 9.19 2.78
N HIS A 415 4.01 10.50 2.61
CA HIS A 415 5.33 11.10 2.51
C HIS A 415 6.01 11.06 3.89
N TYR A 416 6.74 9.98 4.12
CA TYR A 416 7.66 9.85 5.23
C TYR A 416 8.69 10.97 5.19
N PHE A 417 9.02 11.54 6.35
CA PHE A 417 9.98 12.64 6.44
C PHE A 417 11.37 12.25 5.90
N GLU A 418 11.67 10.96 5.88
CA GLU A 418 12.83 10.33 5.25
C GLU A 418 12.99 10.71 3.74
N GLN A 419 11.92 11.13 3.06
CA GLN A 419 11.93 11.58 1.65
C GLN A 419 12.16 13.09 1.49
N TYR A 420 12.15 13.85 2.58
CA TYR A 420 12.13 15.32 2.56
C TYR A 420 13.29 15.93 1.77
N THR A 421 14.53 15.49 2.03
CA THR A 421 15.72 16.01 1.34
C THR A 421 15.64 15.82 -0.17
N LEU A 422 15.15 14.67 -0.63
CA LEU A 422 14.95 14.40 -2.05
C LEU A 422 13.91 15.37 -2.64
N LEU A 423 12.75 15.48 -2.00
CA LEU A 423 11.66 16.35 -2.45
C LEU A 423 12.08 17.82 -2.50
N MET A 424 12.76 18.33 -1.47
CA MET A 424 13.25 19.71 -1.47
C MET A 424 14.30 19.94 -2.55
N SER A 425 15.20 18.98 -2.80
CA SER A 425 16.24 19.11 -3.84
C SER A 425 15.71 19.13 -5.28
N GLN A 426 14.51 18.58 -5.51
CA GLN A 426 13.91 18.47 -6.84
C GLN A 426 12.79 19.50 -7.09
N ARG A 427 12.34 20.24 -6.06
CA ARG A 427 11.14 21.10 -6.10
C ARG A 427 11.18 22.16 -7.20
N GLU A 428 12.32 22.84 -7.36
CA GLU A 428 12.50 23.91 -8.35
C GLU A 428 12.57 23.35 -9.77
N LYS A 429 13.25 22.21 -9.94
CA LYS A 429 13.41 21.55 -11.25
C LYS A 429 12.07 21.06 -11.79
N ASN A 430 11.22 20.51 -10.92
CA ASN A 430 9.99 19.82 -11.30
C ASN A 430 8.72 20.59 -10.91
N ASP A 431 8.84 21.90 -10.64
CA ASP A 431 7.73 22.86 -10.53
C ASP A 431 6.66 22.52 -9.47
N TYR A 432 7.09 22.26 -8.24
CA TYR A 432 6.18 22.03 -7.11
C TYR A 432 6.69 22.66 -5.80
N GLN A 433 5.80 22.73 -4.81
CA GLN A 433 6.09 23.14 -3.44
C GLN A 433 5.90 21.97 -2.48
N VAL A 434 6.61 22.04 -1.36
CA VAL A 434 6.55 21.06 -0.28
C VAL A 434 5.96 21.75 0.94
N TYR A 435 4.72 21.41 1.26
CA TYR A 435 4.00 21.93 2.43
C TYR A 435 4.26 21.04 3.64
N HIS A 436 4.31 21.66 4.80
CA HIS A 436 4.56 21.01 6.08
C HIS A 436 3.32 21.17 6.92
N TRP A 437 2.45 20.16 6.90
CA TRP A 437 1.27 20.14 7.73
C TRP A 437 1.60 19.66 9.13
N THR A 438 0.93 20.23 10.12
CA THR A 438 1.12 19.83 11.51
C THR A 438 0.58 18.42 11.70
N ASN A 439 1.40 17.53 12.26
CA ASN A 439 1.01 16.14 12.46
C ASN A 439 0.16 16.00 13.72
N GLY A 440 -1.16 15.95 13.56
CA GLY A 440 -2.10 15.73 14.66
C GLY A 440 -2.28 14.26 15.05
N GLY A 441 -1.75 13.33 14.24
CA GLY A 441 -1.78 11.89 14.52
C GLY A 441 -0.81 11.50 15.63
N GLY A 442 0.37 12.11 15.68
CA GLY A 442 1.42 11.73 16.63
C GLY A 442 2.47 10.79 16.04
N SER A 443 3.25 10.17 16.90
CA SER A 443 4.41 9.38 16.49
C SER A 443 4.02 8.06 15.81
N PHE A 444 4.65 7.75 14.66
CA PHE A 444 4.49 6.48 13.95
C PHE A 444 5.24 5.31 14.59
N PHE A 445 6.06 5.57 15.62
CA PHE A 445 6.81 4.57 16.36
C PHE A 445 6.60 4.78 17.87
N LEU A 446 5.68 4.01 18.44
CA LEU A 446 5.38 4.00 19.87
C LEU A 446 5.51 2.57 20.40
N LEU A 447 6.17 2.43 21.55
CA LEU A 447 6.37 1.14 22.21
C LEU A 447 5.27 0.89 23.23
N HIS A 448 4.65 -0.29 23.12
CA HIS A 448 3.54 -0.74 23.96
C HIS A 448 3.98 -1.96 24.78
N PRO A 449 4.28 -1.80 26.09
CA PRO A 449 4.44 -2.91 27.03
C PRO A 449 3.10 -3.61 27.24
N ASN A 450 3.06 -4.94 27.19
CA ASN A 450 1.81 -5.69 27.38
C ASN A 450 1.50 -5.94 28.86
N LEU A 451 0.72 -5.05 29.48
CA LEU A 451 0.29 -5.15 30.88
C LEU A 451 -0.62 -6.37 31.13
N ASN A 452 -1.27 -6.88 30.08
CA ASN A 452 -2.18 -8.02 30.15
C ASN A 452 -1.61 -9.27 29.45
N LEU A 453 -0.28 -9.45 29.45
CA LEU A 453 0.41 -10.56 28.80
C LEU A 453 -0.20 -11.92 29.20
N LYS A 454 -0.66 -12.67 28.19
CA LYS A 454 -1.28 -13.98 28.37
C LYS A 454 -0.22 -15.05 28.63
N GLU A 455 -0.46 -15.86 29.65
CA GLU A 455 0.36 -17.05 29.93
C GLU A 455 0.11 -18.15 28.90
N SER A 456 1.19 -18.81 28.48
CA SER A 456 1.15 -19.87 27.48
C SER A 456 2.30 -20.84 27.69
N HIS A 457 2.12 -22.10 27.31
CA HIS A 457 3.18 -23.10 27.28
C HIS A 457 4.37 -22.68 26.40
N LEU A 458 4.15 -21.77 25.43
CA LEU A 458 5.19 -21.20 24.58
C LEU A 458 5.97 -20.05 25.24
N ASN A 459 5.51 -19.51 26.37
CA ASN A 459 6.15 -18.41 27.10
C ASN A 459 6.04 -18.66 28.63
N PRO A 460 6.85 -19.58 29.18
CA PRO A 460 6.77 -19.96 30.59
C PRO A 460 7.08 -18.80 31.55
N ASP A 461 7.84 -17.79 31.10
CA ASP A 461 8.18 -16.60 31.89
C ASP A 461 7.13 -15.47 31.81
N ALA A 462 6.01 -15.69 31.11
CA ALA A 462 4.99 -14.67 30.87
C ALA A 462 4.49 -13.98 32.16
N ALA A 463 4.29 -14.72 33.24
CA ALA A 463 3.87 -14.16 34.52
C ALA A 463 4.90 -13.19 35.11
N LYS A 464 6.19 -13.55 35.10
CA LYS A 464 7.29 -12.70 35.60
C LYS A 464 7.46 -11.45 34.75
N LYS A 465 7.37 -11.60 33.42
CA LYS A 465 7.39 -10.48 32.47
C LYS A 465 6.21 -9.54 32.67
N ARG A 466 5.00 -10.08 32.86
CA ARG A 466 3.79 -9.30 33.14
C ARG A 466 3.95 -8.49 34.43
N ALA A 467 4.50 -9.08 35.48
CA ALA A 467 4.76 -8.38 36.74
C ALA A 467 5.72 -7.18 36.54
N LEU A 468 6.85 -7.39 35.85
CA LEU A 468 7.78 -6.30 35.52
C LEU A 468 7.13 -5.21 34.65
N MET A 469 6.36 -5.60 33.63
CA MET A 469 5.68 -4.62 32.78
C MET A 469 4.61 -3.81 33.52
N ASN A 470 3.99 -4.36 34.57
CA ASN A 470 3.06 -3.62 35.44
C ASN A 470 3.78 -2.70 36.45
N GLU A 471 5.05 -2.94 36.78
CA GLU A 471 5.85 -2.07 37.64
C GLU A 471 6.23 -0.75 36.93
N LYS A 472 5.77 0.39 37.44
CA LYS A 472 6.02 1.69 36.80
C LYS A 472 7.51 2.04 36.71
N ARG A 473 8.31 1.72 37.75
CA ARG A 473 9.75 2.01 37.75
C ARG A 473 10.50 1.25 36.66
N PHE A 474 10.04 0.05 36.31
CA PHE A 474 10.60 -0.70 35.18
C PHE A 474 10.34 0.03 33.86
N ARG A 475 9.11 0.49 33.60
CA ARG A 475 8.77 1.26 32.38
C ARG A 475 9.51 2.61 32.32
N GLN A 476 9.59 3.31 33.44
CA GLN A 476 10.35 4.56 33.59
C GLN A 476 11.84 4.34 33.28
N ALA A 477 12.45 3.27 33.79
CA ALA A 477 13.84 2.91 33.50
C ALA A 477 14.06 2.63 32.02
N LEU A 478 13.17 1.88 31.38
CA LEU A 478 13.23 1.62 29.94
C LEU A 478 13.11 2.90 29.11
N SER A 479 12.31 3.87 29.57
CA SER A 479 12.22 5.17 28.91
C SER A 479 13.52 5.97 29.03
N LEU A 480 14.10 6.07 30.24
CA LEU A 480 15.35 6.83 30.48
C LEU A 480 16.59 6.21 29.81
N ALA A 481 16.56 4.91 29.55
CA ALA A 481 17.65 4.21 28.88
C ALA A 481 17.80 4.61 27.40
N ILE A 482 16.77 5.18 26.76
CA ILE A 482 16.75 5.47 25.33
C ILE A 482 17.52 6.77 25.02
N ASN A 483 18.51 6.69 24.15
CA ASN A 483 19.27 7.84 23.66
C ASN A 483 18.50 8.58 22.56
N ARG A 484 17.43 9.28 22.96
CA ARG A 484 16.56 10.05 22.05
C ARG A 484 17.33 11.07 21.20
N PRO A 485 18.29 11.85 21.71
CA PRO A 485 19.04 12.79 20.88
C PRO A 485 19.80 12.12 19.72
N ALA A 486 20.49 10.99 19.99
CA ALA A 486 21.20 10.26 18.95
C ALA A 486 20.24 9.62 17.93
N LEU A 487 19.10 9.12 18.40
CA LEU A 487 18.07 8.53 17.54
C LEU A 487 17.40 9.60 16.66
N ILE A 488 17.04 10.75 17.24
CA ILE A 488 16.45 11.89 16.52
C ILE A 488 17.40 12.41 15.43
N GLU A 489 18.71 12.50 15.72
CA GLU A 489 19.70 12.87 14.72
C GLU A 489 19.76 11.85 13.58
N ALA A 490 19.80 10.55 13.92
CA ALA A 490 19.93 9.48 12.94
C ALA A 490 18.69 9.29 12.06
N GLU A 491 17.49 9.41 12.63
CA GLU A 491 16.22 9.02 11.98
C GLU A 491 15.37 10.22 11.55
N TYR A 492 15.51 11.37 12.22
CA TYR A 492 14.72 12.58 11.96
C TYR A 492 15.57 13.80 11.60
N SER A 493 16.89 13.66 11.39
CA SER A 493 17.80 14.76 11.03
C SER A 493 17.73 15.97 11.97
N GLY A 494 17.46 15.73 13.26
CA GLY A 494 17.45 16.78 14.29
C GLY A 494 16.23 17.71 14.30
N ILE A 495 15.17 17.41 13.53
CA ILE A 495 14.00 18.31 13.41
C ILE A 495 12.98 18.16 14.54
N THR A 496 12.95 17.01 15.20
CA THR A 496 12.00 16.71 16.28
C THR A 496 12.69 16.90 17.62
N GLU A 497 11.91 16.90 18.70
CA GLU A 497 12.44 17.02 20.06
C GLU A 497 12.05 15.81 20.91
N PRO A 498 12.86 15.43 21.92
CA PRO A 498 12.52 14.37 22.86
C PRO A 498 11.19 14.68 23.57
N ALA A 499 10.19 13.81 23.40
CA ALA A 499 8.89 13.95 24.02
C ALA A 499 8.22 12.57 24.19
N GLN A 500 7.36 12.44 25.19
CA GLN A 500 6.48 11.27 25.26
C GLN A 500 5.33 11.37 24.26
N SER A 501 4.50 10.32 24.19
CA SER A 501 3.19 10.44 23.54
C SER A 501 2.32 11.33 24.40
N ALA A 502 2.15 12.59 23.99
CA ALA A 502 1.38 13.60 24.71
C ALA A 502 0.79 14.61 23.71
N PRO A 503 -0.30 15.31 24.06
CA PRO A 503 -0.72 16.49 23.32
C PRO A 503 0.38 17.55 23.35
N GLY A 504 0.65 18.20 22.21
CA GLY A 504 1.59 19.31 22.11
C GLY A 504 1.02 20.62 22.65
N PRO A 505 1.84 21.69 22.78
CA PRO A 505 1.41 23.01 23.26
C PRO A 505 0.25 23.63 22.48
N GLU A 506 0.08 23.25 21.22
CA GLU A 506 -1.03 23.65 20.34
C GLU A 506 -2.38 23.01 20.71
N SER A 507 -2.38 21.96 21.54
CA SER A 507 -3.59 21.29 21.99
C SER A 507 -4.19 21.99 23.21
N PRO A 508 -5.53 22.13 23.29
CA PRO A 508 -6.18 22.57 24.54
C PRO A 508 -5.93 21.59 25.71
N PHE A 509 -5.53 20.35 25.41
CA PHE A 509 -5.22 19.30 26.38
C PHE A 509 -3.72 19.21 26.71
N TYR A 510 -2.92 20.22 26.34
CA TYR A 510 -1.49 20.25 26.68
C TYR A 510 -1.28 20.04 28.18
N GLU A 511 -0.51 19.00 28.51
CA GLU A 511 -0.15 18.65 29.88
C GLU A 511 1.39 18.46 29.93
N PRO A 512 2.14 19.47 30.39
CA PRO A 512 3.60 19.46 30.36
C PRO A 512 4.22 18.27 31.10
N SER A 513 3.57 17.80 32.17
CA SER A 513 4.07 16.69 32.98
C SER A 513 4.18 15.39 32.18
N LEU A 514 3.20 15.11 31.30
CA LEU A 514 3.24 13.97 30.39
C LEU A 514 4.23 14.19 29.26
N TYR A 515 4.22 15.38 28.66
CA TYR A 515 5.08 15.71 27.52
C TYR A 515 6.57 15.44 27.79
N HIS A 516 7.03 15.79 28.99
CA HIS A 516 8.42 15.61 29.43
C HIS A 516 8.65 14.40 30.35
N ALA A 517 7.68 13.49 30.50
CA ALA A 517 7.79 12.36 31.43
C ALA A 517 8.90 11.37 31.02
N PHE A 518 10.02 11.34 31.76
CA PHE A 518 11.11 10.36 31.58
C PHE A 518 11.68 10.33 30.15
N VAL A 519 11.80 11.50 29.52
CA VAL A 519 12.35 11.64 28.15
C VAL A 519 13.85 11.85 28.13
N ASP A 520 14.46 12.26 29.25
CA ASP A 520 15.90 12.45 29.35
C ASP A 520 16.67 11.15 29.10
N PHE A 521 17.83 11.24 28.46
CA PHE A 521 18.76 10.12 28.35
C PHE A 521 19.63 10.03 29.61
N ASP A 522 19.27 9.12 30.51
CA ASP A 522 19.94 8.92 31.80
C ASP A 522 20.07 7.40 32.10
N PRO A 523 21.05 6.72 31.49
CA PRO A 523 21.25 5.29 31.68
C PRO A 523 21.67 4.93 33.12
N ASP A 524 22.25 5.86 33.88
CA ASP A 524 22.65 5.62 35.26
C ASP A 524 21.42 5.57 36.17
N ARG A 525 20.50 6.52 36.02
CA ARG A 525 19.20 6.49 36.72
C ARG A 525 18.35 5.31 36.27
N ALA A 526 18.38 4.95 34.98
CA ALA A 526 17.73 3.74 34.49
C ALA A 526 18.27 2.48 35.21
N ASN A 527 19.59 2.35 35.36
CA ASN A 527 20.19 1.24 36.09
C ASN A 527 19.76 1.20 37.56
N HIS A 528 19.74 2.35 38.24
CA HIS A 528 19.28 2.44 39.62
C HIS A 528 17.83 1.98 39.80
N LEU A 529 16.93 2.44 38.92
CA LEU A 529 15.52 2.02 38.94
C LEU A 529 15.37 0.51 38.67
N LEU A 530 16.18 -0.07 37.77
CA LEU A 530 16.21 -1.51 37.52
C LEU A 530 16.71 -2.29 38.77
N ASP A 531 17.65 -1.74 39.52
CA ASP A 531 18.15 -2.34 40.76
C ASP A 531 17.10 -2.32 41.88
N GLU A 532 16.33 -1.24 42.00
CA GLU A 532 15.23 -1.10 42.97
C GLU A 532 14.08 -2.08 42.73
N VAL A 533 13.80 -2.44 41.46
CA VAL A 533 12.78 -3.45 41.12
C VAL A 533 13.32 -4.88 41.21
N GLY A 534 14.53 -5.05 41.76
CA GLY A 534 15.12 -6.36 42.10
C GLY A 534 15.91 -7.02 40.98
N LEU A 535 16.29 -6.31 39.91
CA LEU A 535 17.00 -6.88 38.75
C LEU A 535 18.54 -6.76 38.85
N GLN A 536 19.11 -6.90 40.04
CA GLN A 536 20.54 -6.62 40.31
C GLN A 536 21.50 -7.67 39.72
N THR A 537 21.05 -8.92 39.61
CA THR A 537 21.87 -10.04 39.16
C THR A 537 22.03 -10.01 37.64
N ARG A 538 23.25 -10.29 37.15
CA ARG A 538 23.57 -10.40 35.72
C ARG A 538 24.10 -11.79 35.38
N ASP A 539 23.80 -12.25 34.17
CA ASP A 539 24.35 -13.49 33.61
C ASP A 539 25.74 -13.27 32.99
N ARG A 540 26.34 -14.34 32.46
CA ARG A 540 27.70 -14.32 31.87
C ARG A 540 27.82 -13.44 30.63
N GLU A 541 26.71 -13.14 29.97
CA GLU A 541 26.66 -12.25 28.80
C GLU A 541 26.48 -10.78 29.22
N GLY A 542 26.39 -10.49 30.53
CA GLY A 542 26.25 -9.14 31.07
C GLY A 542 24.80 -8.64 31.16
N PHE A 543 23.81 -9.49 30.86
CA PHE A 543 22.39 -9.12 30.93
C PHE A 543 21.77 -9.44 32.28
N ARG A 544 20.81 -8.62 32.71
CA ARG A 544 20.07 -8.83 33.96
C ARG A 544 19.26 -10.12 33.90
N THR A 545 19.14 -10.82 35.03
CA THR A 545 18.29 -12.03 35.18
C THR A 545 17.02 -11.69 35.94
N PHE A 546 16.04 -12.59 35.91
CA PHE A 546 14.96 -12.54 36.89
C PHE A 546 15.51 -12.75 38.32
N PRO A 547 14.76 -12.36 39.37
CA PRO A 547 15.21 -12.52 40.76
C PRO A 547 15.53 -13.97 41.17
N ASP A 548 14.94 -14.96 40.49
CA ASP A 548 15.19 -16.39 40.68
C ASP A 548 16.44 -16.90 39.92
N GLY A 549 17.18 -16.02 39.25
CA GLY A 549 18.36 -16.33 38.44
C GLY A 549 18.05 -16.85 37.04
N SER A 550 16.77 -16.99 36.65
CA SER A 550 16.40 -17.41 35.30
C SER A 550 16.67 -16.31 34.27
N ARG A 551 16.95 -16.73 33.02
CA ARG A 551 17.35 -15.82 31.93
C ARG A 551 16.18 -14.89 31.59
N MET A 552 16.39 -13.57 31.70
CA MET A 552 15.41 -12.58 31.27
C MET A 552 15.61 -12.26 29.78
N THR A 553 14.55 -12.39 28.98
CA THR A 553 14.56 -12.07 27.54
C THR A 553 13.20 -11.55 27.10
N PHE A 554 13.17 -10.35 26.54
CA PHE A 554 11.97 -9.72 26.00
C PHE A 554 11.96 -9.74 24.47
N TYR A 555 10.76 -9.74 23.89
CA TYR A 555 10.57 -9.65 22.45
C TYR A 555 9.85 -8.36 22.05
N LEU A 556 10.49 -7.56 21.21
CA LEU A 556 9.85 -6.43 20.54
C LEU A 556 9.24 -6.90 19.22
N ASN A 557 7.91 -6.98 19.18
CA ASN A 557 7.18 -7.44 18.00
C ASN A 557 6.85 -6.25 17.09
N MET A 558 7.09 -6.44 15.80
CA MET A 558 6.80 -5.45 14.76
C MET A 558 6.19 -6.12 13.53
N ALA A 559 5.32 -5.40 12.83
CA ALA A 559 4.89 -5.80 11.50
C ALA A 559 6.01 -5.55 10.48
N ASN A 560 6.13 -6.42 9.48
CA ASN A 560 7.11 -6.29 8.37
C ASN A 560 6.89 -5.07 7.46
N THR A 561 5.81 -4.32 7.68
CA THR A 561 5.55 -3.03 7.03
C THR A 561 6.29 -1.87 7.68
N GLN A 562 6.84 -2.05 8.89
CA GLN A 562 7.61 -1.03 9.60
C GLN A 562 9.12 -1.24 9.38
N ALA A 563 9.86 -0.15 9.22
CA ALA A 563 11.32 -0.20 9.13
C ALA A 563 11.94 -0.54 10.51
N PRO A 564 12.88 -1.49 10.60
CA PRO A 564 13.41 -1.96 11.88
C PRO A 564 14.48 -1.06 12.51
N GLY A 565 15.00 -0.04 11.80
CA GLY A 565 16.14 0.79 12.24
C GLY A 565 15.93 1.41 13.62
N LYS A 566 14.84 2.14 13.81
CA LYS A 566 14.42 2.77 15.08
C LYS A 566 14.35 1.76 16.23
N ALA A 567 13.81 0.57 15.96
CA ALA A 567 13.68 -0.48 16.94
C ALA A 567 15.03 -1.10 17.35
N GLN A 568 15.97 -1.24 16.41
CA GLN A 568 17.29 -1.75 16.71
C GLN A 568 18.05 -0.79 17.64
N LEU A 569 17.97 0.52 17.40
CA LEU A 569 18.60 1.53 18.28
C LEU A 569 18.04 1.48 19.71
N VAL A 570 16.72 1.38 19.87
CA VAL A 570 16.10 1.20 21.19
C VAL A 570 16.54 -0.10 21.85
N ILE A 571 16.62 -1.20 21.09
CA ILE A 571 17.09 -2.49 21.60
C ILE A 571 18.53 -2.41 22.07
N ASP A 572 19.41 -1.72 21.32
CA ASP A 572 20.81 -1.54 21.67
C ASP A 572 20.95 -0.74 22.99
N ASP A 573 20.16 0.32 23.16
CA ASP A 573 20.07 1.12 24.38
C ASP A 573 19.57 0.31 25.59
N TRP A 574 18.51 -0.50 25.41
CA TRP A 574 18.01 -1.39 26.46
C TRP A 574 19.00 -2.50 26.81
N ASN A 575 19.71 -3.04 25.81
CA ASN A 575 20.75 -4.03 26.02
C ASN A 575 21.93 -3.44 26.82
N ALA A 576 22.27 -2.15 26.62
CA ALA A 576 23.34 -1.47 27.35
C ALA A 576 23.06 -1.38 28.87
N VAL A 577 21.80 -1.19 29.28
CA VAL A 577 21.40 -1.24 30.70
C VAL A 577 21.14 -2.67 31.21
N GLY A 578 21.33 -3.68 30.36
CA GLY A 578 21.23 -5.11 30.70
C GLY A 578 19.84 -5.73 30.46
N VAL A 579 18.91 -5.04 29.79
CA VAL A 579 17.58 -5.60 29.46
C VAL A 579 17.65 -6.28 28.09
N ARG A 580 17.85 -7.60 28.08
CA ARG A 580 17.96 -8.38 26.84
C ARG A 580 16.68 -8.33 26.03
N THR A 581 16.73 -7.69 24.86
CA THR A 581 15.58 -7.57 23.96
C THR A 581 15.91 -8.08 22.56
N ILE A 582 14.99 -8.83 21.96
CA ILE A 582 15.14 -9.42 20.62
C ILE A 582 14.03 -8.91 19.71
N LEU A 583 14.40 -8.40 18.54
CA LEU A 583 13.47 -7.97 17.52
C LEU A 583 12.76 -9.18 16.89
N LYS A 584 11.43 -9.13 16.82
CA LYS A 584 10.58 -10.10 16.11
C LYS A 584 9.75 -9.40 15.05
N VAL A 585 10.26 -9.37 13.82
CA VAL A 585 9.51 -8.92 12.66
C VAL A 585 8.57 -10.05 12.20
N ARG A 586 7.28 -9.76 12.09
CA ARG A 586 6.25 -10.72 11.68
C ARG A 586 5.49 -10.22 10.45
N ALA A 587 4.95 -11.14 9.66
CA ALA A 587 3.94 -10.80 8.67
C ALA A 587 2.77 -10.06 9.36
N GLY A 588 2.19 -9.05 8.69
CA GLY A 588 1.19 -8.16 9.30
C GLY A 588 0.00 -8.88 9.95
N GLN A 589 -0.42 -10.02 9.40
CA GLN A 589 -1.49 -10.84 9.98
C GLN A 589 -1.06 -11.55 11.26
N LEU A 590 0.08 -12.26 11.24
CA LEU A 590 0.65 -12.91 12.43
C LEU A 590 1.00 -11.90 13.53
N TYR A 591 1.39 -10.69 13.15
CA TYR A 591 1.55 -9.58 14.07
C TYR A 591 0.22 -9.23 14.75
N THR A 592 -0.84 -9.07 13.97
CA THR A 592 -2.16 -8.69 14.50
C THR A 592 -2.76 -9.78 15.38
N VAL A 593 -2.74 -11.05 14.98
CA VAL A 593 -3.20 -12.17 15.81
C VAL A 593 -2.39 -12.26 17.11
N GLY A 594 -1.06 -12.13 17.02
CA GLY A 594 -0.22 -12.12 18.22
C GLY A 594 -0.58 -10.97 19.17
N ARG A 595 -0.92 -9.81 18.62
CA ARG A 595 -1.35 -8.61 19.36
C ARG A 595 -2.71 -8.83 20.03
N THR A 596 -3.73 -9.21 19.28
CA THR A 596 -5.10 -9.33 19.79
C THR A 596 -5.27 -10.50 20.77
N SER A 597 -4.51 -11.58 20.57
CA SER A 597 -4.43 -12.69 21.54
C SER A 597 -3.50 -12.42 22.73
N ARG A 598 -2.90 -11.23 22.85
CA ARG A 598 -2.03 -10.78 23.96
C ARG A 598 -0.76 -11.63 24.12
N LEU A 599 -0.20 -12.16 23.03
CA LEU A 599 0.97 -13.07 22.99
C LEU A 599 2.28 -12.37 22.59
N PHE A 600 2.47 -11.12 23.03
CA PHE A 600 3.66 -10.32 22.79
C PHE A 600 4.15 -9.67 24.08
N ASP A 601 5.47 -9.48 24.22
CA ASP A 601 6.03 -8.76 25.37
C ASP A 601 5.93 -7.24 25.13
N PHE A 602 6.61 -6.75 24.08
CA PHE A 602 6.49 -5.39 23.57
C PHE A 602 5.99 -5.40 22.12
N SER A 603 5.29 -4.35 21.74
CA SER A 603 4.79 -4.13 20.39
C SER A 603 5.11 -2.70 19.94
N SER A 604 5.51 -2.53 18.68
CA SER A 604 5.61 -1.21 18.04
C SER A 604 4.41 -0.95 17.15
N TYR A 605 3.65 0.10 17.45
CA TYR A 605 2.55 0.55 16.61
C TYR A 605 2.37 2.07 16.75
N GLY A 606 2.07 2.76 15.65
CA GLY A 606 1.90 4.22 15.64
C GLY A 606 0.66 4.72 16.40
N VAL A 607 0.60 6.05 16.58
CA VAL A 607 -0.47 6.77 17.28
C VAL A 607 -1.26 7.64 16.31
N HIS A 608 -2.54 7.85 16.63
CA HIS A 608 -3.42 8.87 16.08
C HIS A 608 -4.04 9.69 17.24
N GLY A 609 -4.51 10.91 16.98
CA GLY A 609 -5.31 11.69 17.92
C GLY A 609 -4.56 12.40 19.06
N GLN A 610 -3.30 12.79 18.90
CA GLN A 610 -2.57 13.51 19.96
C GLN A 610 -3.07 14.94 20.20
N ILE A 611 -3.60 15.63 19.19
CA ILE A 611 -4.07 17.02 19.36
C ILE A 611 -5.43 17.09 20.07
N PHE A 612 -6.34 16.13 19.86
CA PHE A 612 -7.63 16.04 20.54
C PHE A 612 -7.82 14.67 21.20
N PRO A 613 -7.04 14.37 22.26
CA PRO A 613 -6.96 13.03 22.85
C PRO A 613 -8.27 12.55 23.48
N ILE A 614 -9.20 13.45 23.77
CA ILE A 614 -10.53 13.11 24.32
C ILE A 614 -11.37 12.26 23.36
N ILE A 615 -11.15 12.37 22.04
CA ILE A 615 -11.86 11.56 21.02
C ILE A 615 -11.26 10.15 20.94
N GLN A 616 -9.94 10.03 21.11
CA GLN A 616 -9.19 8.78 21.05
C GLN A 616 -8.20 8.67 22.22
N PRO A 617 -8.68 8.35 23.43
CA PRO A 617 -7.83 8.35 24.62
C PRO A 617 -7.02 7.05 24.79
N ASN A 618 -7.14 6.12 23.82
CA ASN A 618 -6.64 4.75 23.78
C ASN A 618 -5.10 4.57 23.93
N LYS A 619 -4.34 5.67 24.14
CA LYS A 619 -2.90 5.66 24.44
C LYS A 619 -2.59 6.01 25.89
N TYR A 620 -3.54 6.65 26.57
CA TYR A 620 -3.44 7.08 27.96
C TYR A 620 -4.25 6.15 28.86
N ILE A 621 -5.37 5.62 28.34
CA ILE A 621 -6.28 4.71 29.02
C ILE A 621 -6.81 3.64 28.04
N PRO A 622 -7.12 2.41 28.50
CA PRO A 622 -7.52 1.32 27.62
C PRO A 622 -9.02 1.35 27.29
N THR A 623 -9.42 2.08 26.25
CA THR A 623 -10.83 2.25 25.86
C THR A 623 -11.25 1.45 24.63
N ASP A 624 -10.29 1.03 23.78
CA ASP A 624 -10.55 0.27 22.57
C ASP A 624 -9.47 -0.75 22.17
N ASP A 625 -9.74 -1.57 21.14
CA ASP A 625 -8.84 -2.62 20.63
C ASP A 625 -7.48 -2.12 20.08
N THR A 626 -7.29 -0.81 19.97
CA THR A 626 -6.00 -0.19 19.62
C THR A 626 -5.17 0.15 20.86
N SER A 627 -5.71 -0.02 22.07
CA SER A 627 -5.07 0.14 23.38
C SER A 627 -4.12 -1.03 23.68
N THR A 628 -3.09 -1.15 22.85
CA THR A 628 -2.23 -2.33 22.77
C THR A 628 -1.53 -2.64 24.09
N PHE A 629 -1.25 -1.64 24.93
CA PHE A 629 -0.62 -1.86 26.23
C PHE A 629 -1.50 -2.59 27.27
N ALA A 630 -2.84 -2.54 27.15
CA ALA A 630 -3.76 -3.15 28.12
C ALA A 630 -5.09 -3.61 27.48
N LEU A 631 -4.99 -4.48 26.47
CA LEU A 631 -6.13 -4.91 25.67
C LEU A 631 -7.24 -5.63 26.47
N GLY A 632 -6.88 -6.39 27.51
CA GLY A 632 -7.86 -7.10 28.33
C GLY A 632 -8.75 -6.15 29.13
N PHE A 633 -8.15 -5.06 29.64
CA PHE A 633 -8.87 -3.97 30.32
C PHE A 633 -9.78 -3.21 29.36
N SER A 634 -9.32 -2.98 28.13
CA SER A 634 -10.16 -2.38 27.08
C SER A 634 -11.40 -3.21 26.79
N LYS A 635 -11.24 -4.52 26.58
CA LYS A 635 -12.38 -5.42 26.33
C LYS A 635 -13.39 -5.39 27.48
N TRP A 636 -12.91 -5.34 28.73
CA TRP A 636 -13.77 -5.19 29.91
C TRP A 636 -14.52 -3.86 29.93
N TYR A 637 -13.85 -2.75 29.62
CA TYR A 637 -14.48 -1.43 29.54
C TYR A 637 -15.53 -1.35 28.43
N GLN A 638 -15.21 -1.82 27.22
CA GLN A 638 -16.14 -1.84 26.08
C GLN A 638 -17.38 -2.69 26.35
N GLN A 639 -17.24 -3.74 27.17
CA GLN A 639 -18.37 -4.51 27.69
C GLN A 639 -19.02 -3.85 28.91
N GLY A 640 -18.93 -2.54 29.11
CA GLY A 640 -19.65 -1.86 30.19
C GLY A 640 -19.26 -2.32 31.60
N GLY A 641 -18.03 -2.77 31.80
CA GLY A 641 -17.55 -3.30 33.08
C GLY A 641 -17.72 -2.33 34.25
N LEU A 642 -17.64 -1.02 34.01
CA LEU A 642 -17.91 0.03 35.00
C LEU A 642 -19.29 -0.09 35.66
N TYR A 643 -20.25 -0.67 34.95
CA TYR A 643 -21.64 -0.81 35.38
C TYR A 643 -21.96 -2.22 35.87
N GLY A 644 -20.94 -3.07 36.05
CA GLY A 644 -21.10 -4.45 36.54
C GLY A 644 -21.61 -5.43 35.49
N GLU A 645 -21.54 -5.08 34.21
CA GLU A 645 -22.21 -5.83 33.14
C GLU A 645 -21.26 -6.62 32.22
N ALA A 646 -19.94 -6.52 32.40
CA ALA A 646 -18.97 -7.22 31.56
C ALA A 646 -18.95 -8.72 31.83
N ASP A 647 -18.94 -9.53 30.78
CA ASP A 647 -18.78 -10.98 30.90
C ASP A 647 -17.31 -11.33 31.08
N THR A 648 -16.87 -11.40 32.34
CA THR A 648 -15.50 -11.79 32.69
C THR A 648 -15.19 -13.26 32.35
N SER A 649 -16.19 -14.07 31.97
CA SER A 649 -15.98 -15.42 31.45
C SER A 649 -15.62 -15.43 29.96
N ALA A 650 -15.91 -14.35 29.23
CA ALA A 650 -15.58 -14.22 27.82
C ALA A 650 -14.06 -14.16 27.59
N ALA A 651 -13.60 -14.82 26.52
CA ALA A 651 -12.18 -15.01 26.27
C ALA A 651 -11.43 -13.68 26.07
N GLY A 652 -10.53 -13.36 26.99
CA GLY A 652 -9.64 -12.20 26.88
C GLY A 652 -10.12 -10.93 27.57
N VAL A 653 -11.30 -10.94 28.18
CA VAL A 653 -11.82 -9.87 29.05
C VAL A 653 -11.13 -9.96 30.41
N ILE A 654 -10.58 -8.84 30.90
CA ILE A 654 -9.93 -8.77 32.21
C ILE A 654 -10.40 -7.51 32.92
N GLU A 655 -10.97 -7.66 34.10
CA GLU A 655 -11.29 -6.54 34.98
C GLU A 655 -10.00 -5.90 35.54
N PRO A 656 -9.81 -4.57 35.38
CA PRO A 656 -8.74 -3.86 36.06
C PRO A 656 -8.97 -3.92 37.59
N PRO A 657 -7.92 -4.17 38.41
CA PRO A 657 -8.06 -4.09 39.86
C PRO A 657 -8.57 -2.72 40.32
N LEU A 658 -9.37 -2.68 41.39
CA LEU A 658 -10.02 -1.45 41.87
C LEU A 658 -9.01 -0.35 42.23
N ASP A 659 -7.84 -0.72 42.75
CA ASP A 659 -6.75 0.17 43.13
C ASP A 659 -5.77 0.47 41.98
N HIS A 660 -6.00 -0.11 40.78
CA HIS A 660 -5.12 0.07 39.65
C HIS A 660 -5.29 1.49 39.03
N PRO A 661 -4.22 2.25 38.72
CA PRO A 661 -4.38 3.59 38.16
C PRO A 661 -5.17 3.67 36.84
N LEU A 662 -5.10 2.62 36.00
CA LEU A 662 -5.95 2.53 34.80
C LEU A 662 -7.45 2.34 35.11
N ARG A 663 -7.82 1.78 36.28
CA ARG A 663 -9.22 1.73 36.73
C ARG A 663 -9.75 3.15 36.93
N LEU A 664 -9.02 3.93 37.72
CA LEU A 664 -9.31 5.34 37.97
C LEU A 664 -9.37 6.15 36.67
N GLY A 665 -8.41 5.94 35.76
CA GLY A 665 -8.43 6.61 34.45
C GLY A 665 -9.68 6.30 33.60
N LEU A 666 -10.21 5.07 33.67
CA LEU A 666 -11.45 4.71 32.99
C LEU A 666 -12.68 5.34 33.65
N GLU A 667 -12.71 5.42 34.98
CA GLU A 667 -13.78 6.10 35.74
C GLU A 667 -13.81 7.60 35.44
N LEU A 668 -12.65 8.26 35.44
CA LEU A 668 -12.51 9.67 35.06
C LEU A 668 -12.94 9.93 33.61
N TYR A 669 -12.63 9.01 32.69
CA TYR A 669 -13.05 9.16 31.31
C TYR A 669 -14.57 9.02 31.16
N ASP A 670 -15.19 8.11 31.91
CA ASP A 670 -16.65 7.98 31.97
C ASP A 670 -17.30 9.27 32.49
N GLU A 671 -16.70 9.90 33.50
CA GLU A 671 -17.11 11.21 34.01
C GLU A 671 -17.00 12.30 32.93
N VAL A 672 -15.87 12.37 32.20
CA VAL A 672 -15.64 13.31 31.10
C VAL A 672 -16.74 13.22 30.03
N LEU A 673 -17.17 12.01 29.68
CA LEU A 673 -18.23 11.80 28.69
C LEU A 673 -19.59 12.37 29.14
N GLY A 674 -19.85 12.36 30.45
CA GLY A 674 -21.09 12.87 31.06
C GLY A 674 -21.10 14.38 31.37
N GLN A 675 -19.97 15.06 31.28
CA GLN A 675 -19.88 16.51 31.53
C GLN A 675 -20.34 17.32 30.31
N SER A 676 -21.12 18.38 30.55
CA SER A 676 -21.59 19.32 29.51
C SER A 676 -20.69 20.54 29.32
N ASP A 677 -19.94 20.96 30.35
CA ASP A 677 -18.99 22.07 30.26
C ASP A 677 -17.64 21.62 29.70
N ARG A 678 -17.20 22.27 28.61
CA ARG A 678 -15.94 21.93 27.95
C ARG A 678 -14.71 22.22 28.81
N SER A 679 -14.73 23.26 29.63
CA SER A 679 -13.58 23.59 30.48
C SER A 679 -13.38 22.52 31.54
N GLN A 680 -14.47 22.03 32.12
CA GLN A 680 -14.49 20.91 33.06
C GLN A 680 -14.04 19.60 32.40
N GLN A 681 -14.50 19.31 31.17
CA GLN A 681 -14.06 18.14 30.40
C GLN A 681 -12.54 18.14 30.20
N ILE A 682 -11.97 19.28 29.81
CA ILE A 682 -10.53 19.43 29.59
C ILE A 682 -9.76 19.19 30.89
N GLU A 683 -10.18 19.80 32.00
CA GLU A 683 -9.46 19.67 33.28
C GLU A 683 -9.53 18.25 33.83
N THR A 684 -10.70 17.62 33.79
CA THR A 684 -10.86 16.22 34.21
C THR A 684 -10.02 15.28 33.33
N PHE A 685 -9.95 15.54 32.03
CA PHE A 685 -9.11 14.76 31.12
C PHE A 685 -7.61 14.97 31.37
N ARG A 686 -7.17 16.17 31.81
CA ARG A 686 -5.76 16.39 32.20
C ARG A 686 -5.34 15.53 33.39
N GLU A 687 -6.23 15.20 34.31
CA GLU A 687 -5.94 14.26 35.38
C GLU A 687 -5.59 12.86 34.83
N ILE A 688 -6.28 12.41 33.79
CA ILE A 688 -5.94 11.16 33.07
C ILE A 688 -4.53 11.25 32.48
N LEU A 689 -4.16 12.38 31.90
CA LEU A 689 -2.83 12.61 31.33
C LEU A 689 -1.74 12.62 32.42
N LYS A 690 -2.00 13.20 33.59
CA LYS A 690 -1.09 13.17 34.75
C LYS A 690 -0.88 11.73 35.26
N ILE A 691 -1.94 10.92 35.33
CA ILE A 691 -1.83 9.49 35.65
C ILE A 691 -0.95 8.77 34.63
N ALA A 692 -1.13 9.05 33.34
CA ALA A 692 -0.29 8.49 32.29
C ALA A 692 1.17 8.96 32.39
N ALA A 693 1.42 10.21 32.79
CA ALA A 693 2.75 10.79 32.96
C ALA A 693 3.55 10.04 34.03
N GLU A 694 2.92 9.81 35.18
CA GLU A 694 3.56 9.09 36.28
C GLU A 694 3.86 7.63 35.91
N ASN A 695 2.97 6.99 35.16
CA ASN A 695 3.03 5.56 34.92
C ASN A 695 3.77 5.16 33.64
N VAL A 696 3.90 6.04 32.65
CA VAL A 696 4.57 5.74 31.37
C VAL A 696 3.98 4.45 30.74
N TRP A 697 2.69 4.46 30.43
CA TRP A 697 2.00 3.30 29.82
C TRP A 697 2.53 2.94 28.44
N THR A 698 3.00 3.97 27.73
CA THR A 698 3.59 3.87 26.41
C THR A 698 4.89 4.67 26.39
N ILE A 699 5.85 4.26 25.56
CA ILE A 699 7.18 4.89 25.49
C ILE A 699 7.38 5.42 24.07
N ASN A 700 7.57 6.73 23.94
CA ASN A 700 7.81 7.42 22.68
C ASN A 700 9.26 7.93 22.59
N ILE A 701 9.70 8.22 21.36
CA ILE A 701 11.03 8.75 21.07
C ILE A 701 11.01 10.28 21.01
N SER A 702 10.11 10.86 20.23
CA SER A 702 10.13 12.29 19.92
C SER A 702 8.75 12.82 19.58
N THR A 703 8.63 14.14 19.50
CA THR A 703 7.51 14.78 18.80
C THR A 703 7.37 14.23 17.38
N PRO A 704 6.15 14.22 16.84
CA PRO A 704 5.94 13.78 15.48
C PRO A 704 6.58 14.76 14.48
N PRO A 705 7.29 14.27 13.45
CA PRO A 705 7.71 15.13 12.36
C PRO A 705 6.47 15.63 11.58
N PRO A 706 6.58 16.79 10.88
CA PRO A 706 5.49 17.33 10.08
C PRO A 706 5.11 16.36 8.95
N VAL A 707 3.82 16.38 8.59
CA VAL A 707 3.31 15.63 7.44
C VAL A 707 3.64 16.41 6.18
N ILE A 708 4.32 15.76 5.24
CA ILE A 708 4.74 16.39 4.00
C ILE A 708 3.64 16.25 2.95
N ALA A 709 3.24 17.37 2.34
CA ALA A 709 2.37 17.39 1.17
C ALA A 709 3.09 18.05 -0.02
N VAL A 710 3.09 17.38 -1.16
CA VAL A 710 3.67 17.89 -2.41
C VAL A 710 2.56 18.48 -3.25
N VAL A 711 2.68 19.77 -3.58
CA VAL A 711 1.66 20.57 -4.25
C VAL A 711 2.24 21.17 -5.51
N LYS A 712 1.66 20.87 -6.68
CA LYS A 712 2.11 21.44 -7.95
C LYS A 712 1.91 22.96 -7.95
N ASN A 713 2.84 23.71 -8.54
CA ASN A 713 2.64 25.14 -8.74
C ASN A 713 1.39 25.38 -9.62
N GLY A 714 0.61 26.41 -9.28
CA GLY A 714 -0.68 26.68 -9.90
C GLY A 714 -1.87 25.86 -9.36
N PHE A 715 -1.63 24.88 -8.47
CA PHE A 715 -2.71 24.25 -7.70
C PHE A 715 -2.96 25.04 -6.41
N LYS A 716 -4.10 25.70 -6.34
CA LYS A 716 -4.44 26.73 -5.33
C LYS A 716 -5.50 26.25 -4.36
N ASN A 717 -5.77 27.09 -3.36
CA ASN A 717 -6.66 26.85 -2.24
C ASN A 717 -6.23 25.72 -1.31
N VAL A 718 -5.06 25.12 -1.50
CA VAL A 718 -4.48 24.15 -0.56
C VAL A 718 -3.90 24.90 0.65
N PRO A 719 -4.37 24.65 1.89
CA PRO A 719 -3.81 25.32 3.06
C PRO A 719 -2.33 25.02 3.24
N ARG A 720 -1.52 26.08 3.43
CA ARG A 720 -0.07 25.94 3.70
C ARG A 720 0.22 25.19 5.00
N ASN A 721 -0.65 25.33 5.99
CA ASN A 721 -0.63 24.55 7.22
C ASN A 721 -2.07 24.10 7.55
N LEU A 722 -2.18 22.92 8.16
CA LEU A 722 -3.41 22.34 8.74
C LEU A 722 -3.02 21.28 9.76
N ILE A 723 -3.97 20.88 10.60
CA ILE A 723 -3.81 19.73 11.48
C ILE A 723 -4.18 18.47 10.71
N PHE A 724 -3.18 17.64 10.42
CA PHE A 724 -3.38 16.40 9.71
C PHE A 724 -3.58 15.24 10.69
N THR A 725 -4.83 14.78 10.82
CA THR A 725 -5.18 13.60 11.62
C THR A 725 -6.37 12.86 11.01
N SER A 726 -6.54 11.57 11.34
CA SER A 726 -7.71 10.78 10.92
C SER A 726 -9.02 11.33 11.49
N ASP A 727 -8.97 11.88 12.70
CA ASP A 727 -10.17 12.29 13.45
C ASP A 727 -10.85 13.47 12.78
N PHE A 728 -10.04 14.35 12.20
CA PHE A 728 -10.48 15.50 11.42
C PHE A 728 -10.77 15.16 9.96
N THR A 729 -10.67 13.88 9.59
CA THR A 729 -10.83 13.41 8.20
C THR A 729 -9.83 14.04 7.22
N SER A 730 -8.68 14.53 7.70
CA SER A 730 -7.76 15.34 6.89
C SER A 730 -7.23 14.58 5.66
N PRO A 731 -7.05 15.25 4.51
CA PRO A 731 -7.31 16.67 4.26
C PRO A 731 -8.78 17.00 3.90
N GLY A 732 -9.75 16.12 4.17
CA GLY A 732 -11.18 16.40 3.93
C GLY A 732 -11.69 17.66 4.66
N ASN A 733 -11.17 17.94 5.85
CA ASN A 733 -11.43 19.20 6.57
C ASN A 733 -10.84 20.45 5.91
N ALA A 734 -9.94 20.30 4.92
CA ALA A 734 -9.26 21.38 4.23
C ALA A 734 -10.09 22.04 3.11
N GLY A 735 -11.37 21.66 2.95
CA GLY A 735 -12.23 22.23 1.90
C GLY A 735 -11.78 21.84 0.50
N LEU A 736 -11.49 20.55 0.29
CA LEU A 736 -10.96 19.99 -0.96
C LEU A 736 -11.75 20.43 -2.20
N GLU A 737 -13.04 20.69 -2.03
CA GLU A 737 -13.95 21.09 -3.10
C GLU A 737 -13.60 22.47 -3.68
N THR A 738 -12.96 23.31 -2.89
CA THR A 738 -12.50 24.65 -3.28
C THR A 738 -11.15 24.63 -3.99
N PHE A 739 -10.45 23.50 -4.04
CA PHE A 739 -9.14 23.43 -4.70
C PHE A 739 -9.30 23.56 -6.22
N TYR A 740 -8.39 24.30 -6.86
CA TYR A 740 -8.47 24.59 -8.29
C TYR A 740 -7.08 24.72 -8.94
N LEU A 741 -7.07 24.63 -10.27
CA LEU A 741 -5.89 24.88 -11.11
C LEU A 741 -6.05 26.26 -11.77
N GLU A 742 -5.08 27.17 -11.57
CA GLU A 742 -5.09 28.50 -12.22
C GLU A 742 -5.22 28.37 -13.74
N GLU A 743 -4.53 27.40 -14.34
CA GLU A 743 -4.65 27.03 -15.75
C GLU A 743 -5.26 25.63 -15.89
N ALA A 744 -6.58 25.59 -16.10
CA ALA A 744 -7.33 24.35 -16.28
C ALA A 744 -7.59 24.06 -17.76
N VAL A 745 -6.60 23.46 -18.46
CA VAL A 745 -6.80 22.98 -19.84
C VAL A 745 -6.88 21.45 -19.83
N GLU A 746 -8.09 20.92 -19.98
CA GLU A 746 -8.30 19.50 -20.22
C GLU A 746 -8.32 19.17 -21.72
N PRO A 747 -7.64 18.09 -22.16
CA PRO A 747 -7.77 17.62 -23.54
C PRO A 747 -9.24 17.29 -23.87
N ALA A 748 -9.68 17.58 -25.09
CA ALA A 748 -11.06 17.34 -25.53
C ALA A 748 -11.52 15.89 -25.29
N SER A 749 -10.64 14.91 -25.49
CA SER A 749 -10.93 13.49 -25.23
C SER A 749 -11.23 13.19 -23.76
N VAL A 750 -10.65 13.96 -22.83
CA VAL A 750 -10.94 13.84 -21.39
C VAL A 750 -12.32 14.42 -21.10
N VAL A 751 -12.62 15.60 -21.63
CA VAL A 751 -13.92 16.25 -21.44
C VAL A 751 -15.05 15.32 -21.93
N GLU A 752 -14.91 14.74 -23.12
CA GLU A 752 -15.86 13.74 -23.64
C GLU A 752 -15.98 12.51 -22.72
N GLN A 753 -14.86 12.03 -22.17
CA GLN A 753 -14.88 10.91 -21.22
C GLN A 753 -15.66 11.27 -19.94
N ILE A 754 -15.45 12.48 -19.40
CA ILE A 754 -16.17 12.95 -18.20
C ILE A 754 -17.66 13.05 -18.50
N LYS A 755 -18.06 13.69 -19.61
CA LYS A 755 -19.47 13.77 -20.04
C LYS A 755 -20.11 12.39 -20.15
N SER A 756 -19.44 11.47 -20.85
CA SER A 756 -19.93 10.09 -20.99
C SER A 756 -20.09 9.37 -19.64
N GLN A 757 -19.17 9.59 -18.69
CA GLN A 757 -19.26 9.03 -17.34
C GLN A 757 -20.40 9.63 -16.52
N LEU A 758 -20.75 10.91 -16.75
CA LEU A 758 -21.87 11.59 -16.09
C LEU A 758 -23.23 11.17 -16.65
N GLU A 759 -23.34 10.99 -17.97
CA GLU A 759 -24.57 10.58 -18.66
C GLU A 759 -24.90 9.09 -18.47
N SER A 760 -23.87 8.24 -18.51
CA SER A 760 -24.10 6.80 -18.49
C SER A 760 -24.58 6.35 -17.11
N LYS A 761 -25.78 5.75 -17.04
CA LYS A 761 -26.11 4.89 -15.91
C LYS A 761 -25.12 3.72 -15.94
N PRO A 762 -24.26 3.54 -14.93
CA PRO A 762 -23.27 2.49 -14.95
C PRO A 762 -23.99 1.15 -15.13
N LYS A 763 -23.52 0.32 -16.06
CA LYS A 763 -24.02 -1.05 -16.19
C LYS A 763 -23.23 -1.93 -15.21
N VAL A 764 -23.94 -2.53 -14.26
CA VAL A 764 -23.54 -3.58 -13.31
C VAL A 764 -22.27 -4.34 -13.73
N ALA A 765 -21.25 -4.36 -12.87
CA ALA A 765 -20.06 -5.21 -12.98
C ALA A 765 -20.35 -6.73 -12.82
N GLY A 766 -21.62 -7.14 -12.67
CA GLY A 766 -22.09 -8.52 -12.92
C GLY A 766 -22.34 -8.82 -14.42
N SER A 767 -22.37 -7.79 -15.27
CA SER A 767 -22.26 -7.90 -16.73
C SER A 767 -20.80 -8.06 -17.20
N ALA A 768 -19.83 -7.88 -16.30
CA ALA A 768 -18.40 -8.00 -16.59
C ALA A 768 -17.87 -9.44 -16.48
N ALA A 769 -18.71 -10.45 -16.66
CA ALA A 769 -18.27 -11.71 -17.26
C ALA A 769 -17.96 -11.52 -18.77
N ALA A 770 -17.21 -10.47 -19.11
CA ALA A 770 -16.59 -10.17 -20.39
C ALA A 770 -16.04 -8.74 -20.32
N GLY A 771 -14.74 -8.58 -20.06
CA GLY A 771 -13.99 -7.43 -20.52
C GLY A 771 -14.00 -7.38 -22.05
N ALA A 772 -15.06 -6.78 -22.58
CA ALA A 772 -15.27 -6.14 -23.87
C ALA A 772 -16.72 -5.68 -23.79
N THR A 773 -17.10 -4.58 -24.45
CA THR A 773 -18.47 -4.45 -24.99
C THR A 773 -19.00 -5.85 -25.27
N GLY A 774 -19.99 -6.33 -24.51
CA GLY A 774 -20.56 -7.65 -24.76
C GLY A 774 -20.97 -7.61 -26.20
N PRO A 775 -20.21 -8.22 -27.13
CA PRO A 775 -20.38 -7.76 -28.48
C PRO A 775 -21.68 -8.45 -28.91
N ASP A 776 -22.45 -7.84 -29.81
CA ASP A 776 -23.75 -8.38 -30.24
C ASP A 776 -23.64 -9.88 -30.51
N LEU A 777 -24.72 -10.66 -30.38
CA LEU A 777 -24.78 -12.10 -30.70
C LEU A 777 -23.75 -12.61 -31.75
N PRO A 778 -23.54 -11.93 -32.91
CA PRO A 778 -22.47 -12.24 -33.87
C PRO A 778 -21.06 -12.43 -33.29
N SER A 779 -20.67 -11.68 -32.28
CA SER A 779 -19.31 -11.65 -31.74
C SER A 779 -18.98 -12.75 -30.72
N ARG A 780 -19.97 -13.18 -29.92
CA ARG A 780 -19.88 -14.38 -29.08
C ARG A 780 -19.78 -15.60 -29.98
N LEU A 781 -20.53 -15.59 -31.08
CA LEU A 781 -20.40 -16.57 -32.15
C LEU A 781 -18.99 -16.52 -32.75
N ILE A 782 -18.50 -15.34 -33.16
CA ILE A 782 -17.14 -15.17 -33.72
C ILE A 782 -16.07 -15.62 -32.72
N ARG A 783 -16.16 -15.29 -31.43
CA ARG A 783 -15.19 -15.72 -30.42
C ARG A 783 -15.21 -17.24 -30.22
N ARG A 784 -16.39 -17.85 -30.10
CA ARG A 784 -16.54 -19.31 -30.00
C ARG A 784 -16.07 -20.01 -31.27
N LEU A 785 -16.30 -19.40 -32.43
CA LEU A 785 -15.89 -19.89 -33.74
C LEU A 785 -14.39 -19.72 -33.95
N LEU A 786 -13.76 -18.64 -33.48
CA LEU A 786 -12.30 -18.45 -33.46
C LEU A 786 -11.61 -19.41 -32.48
N ILE A 787 -12.19 -19.66 -31.31
CA ILE A 787 -11.71 -20.69 -30.37
C ILE A 787 -11.89 -22.08 -30.98
N GLY A 788 -13.04 -22.34 -31.59
CA GLY A 788 -13.35 -23.60 -32.28
C GLY A 788 -12.42 -23.86 -33.47
N ILE A 789 -12.17 -22.83 -34.29
CA ILE A 789 -11.16 -22.84 -35.37
C ILE A 789 -9.77 -23.03 -34.77
N GLY A 790 -9.42 -22.33 -33.70
CA GLY A 790 -8.12 -22.47 -33.03
C GLY A 790 -7.88 -23.89 -32.53
N ILE A 791 -8.87 -24.51 -31.88
CA ILE A 791 -8.85 -25.90 -31.44
C ILE A 791 -8.81 -26.84 -32.63
N ALA A 792 -9.63 -26.63 -33.66
CA ALA A 792 -9.65 -27.44 -34.88
C ALA A 792 -8.31 -27.35 -35.63
N VAL A 793 -7.69 -26.18 -35.69
CA VAL A 793 -6.35 -25.94 -36.26
C VAL A 793 -5.30 -26.63 -35.41
N LEU A 794 -5.36 -26.55 -34.07
CA LEU A 794 -4.44 -27.27 -33.19
C LEU A 794 -4.58 -28.79 -33.34
N ILE A 795 -5.80 -29.31 -33.49
CA ILE A 795 -6.07 -30.72 -33.76
C ILE A 795 -5.57 -31.10 -35.16
N LEU A 796 -5.89 -30.32 -36.20
CA LEU A 796 -5.41 -30.54 -37.57
C LEU A 796 -3.89 -30.49 -37.65
N VAL A 797 -3.24 -29.55 -36.97
CA VAL A 797 -1.79 -29.42 -36.89
C VAL A 797 -1.20 -30.57 -36.07
N GLY A 798 -1.83 -30.96 -34.96
CA GLY A 798 -1.40 -32.10 -34.16
C GLY A 798 -1.51 -33.44 -34.88
N VAL A 799 -2.55 -33.62 -35.70
CA VAL A 799 -2.76 -34.79 -36.57
C VAL A 799 -1.79 -34.76 -37.76
N ARG A 800 -1.60 -33.59 -38.39
CA ARG A 800 -0.68 -33.42 -39.53
C ARG A 800 0.80 -33.50 -39.12
N HIS A 801 1.12 -33.14 -37.89
CA HIS A 801 2.47 -33.16 -37.33
C HIS A 801 2.45 -33.89 -35.97
N PRO A 802 2.64 -35.23 -35.96
CA PRO A 802 2.57 -36.05 -34.75
C PRO A 802 3.47 -35.58 -33.60
N TYR A 803 4.59 -34.95 -33.92
CA TYR A 803 5.47 -34.30 -32.94
C TYR A 803 4.77 -33.16 -32.18
N ILE A 804 4.04 -32.28 -32.88
CA ILE A 804 3.28 -31.17 -32.28
C ILE A 804 2.12 -31.75 -31.46
N GLY A 805 1.42 -32.76 -31.98
CA GLY A 805 0.37 -33.46 -31.25
C GLY A 805 0.86 -34.08 -29.93
N ARG A 806 2.02 -34.76 -29.95
CA ARG A 806 2.66 -35.31 -28.75
C ARG A 806 3.04 -34.22 -27.75
N ARG A 807 3.60 -33.09 -28.21
CA ARG A 807 3.94 -31.96 -27.33
C ARG A 807 2.69 -31.38 -26.68
N LEU A 808 1.62 -31.10 -27.44
CA LEU A 808 0.34 -30.63 -26.90
C LEU A 808 -0.25 -31.59 -25.86
N LEU A 809 -0.14 -32.90 -26.10
CA LEU A 809 -0.60 -33.92 -25.14
C LEU A 809 0.25 -33.92 -23.86
N LEU A 810 1.56 -33.71 -23.94
CA LEU A 810 2.46 -33.62 -22.77
C LEU A 810 2.26 -32.32 -21.95
N MET A 811 1.74 -31.25 -22.56
CA MET A 811 1.45 -30.00 -21.85
C MET A 811 0.37 -30.19 -20.79
N ALA A 812 -0.67 -30.98 -21.07
CA ALA A 812 -1.78 -31.22 -20.16
C ALA A 812 -1.36 -31.87 -18.81
N PRO A 813 -0.67 -33.03 -18.77
CA PRO A 813 -0.21 -33.62 -17.52
C PRO A 813 0.84 -32.74 -16.80
N THR A 814 1.65 -31.99 -17.56
CA THR A 814 2.61 -31.04 -16.97
C THR A 814 1.87 -29.94 -16.21
N LEU A 815 0.90 -29.28 -16.84
CA LEU A 815 0.10 -28.24 -16.19
C LEU A 815 -0.72 -28.79 -15.01
N PHE A 816 -1.23 -30.02 -15.11
CA PHE A 816 -1.93 -30.68 -14.02
C PHE A 816 -1.03 -30.94 -12.80
N MET A 817 0.20 -31.40 -13.02
CA MET A 817 1.17 -31.58 -11.92
C MET A 817 1.56 -30.24 -11.30
N VAL A 818 1.76 -29.22 -12.13
CA VAL A 818 2.08 -27.87 -11.66
C VAL A 818 0.92 -27.25 -10.89
N SER A 819 -0.34 -27.47 -11.30
CA SER A 819 -1.51 -26.98 -10.57
C SER A 819 -1.65 -27.64 -9.20
N LEU A 820 -1.42 -28.96 -9.11
CA LEU A 820 -1.43 -29.67 -7.83
C LEU A 820 -0.34 -29.14 -6.88
N LEU A 821 0.89 -29.00 -7.40
CA LEU A 821 2.04 -28.53 -6.63
C LEU A 821 1.87 -27.07 -6.18
N THR A 822 1.39 -26.21 -7.08
CA THR A 822 1.08 -24.79 -6.78
C THR A 822 0.03 -24.69 -5.69
N PHE A 823 -1.08 -25.43 -5.84
CA PHE A 823 -2.17 -25.40 -4.87
C PHE A 823 -1.71 -25.91 -3.50
N PHE A 824 -0.89 -26.96 -3.45
CA PHE A 824 -0.36 -27.51 -2.21
C PHE A 824 0.64 -26.57 -1.52
N ILE A 825 1.62 -26.03 -2.26
CA ILE A 825 2.68 -25.19 -1.67
C ILE A 825 2.12 -23.92 -1.04
N ILE A 826 1.14 -23.27 -1.68
CA ILE A 826 0.55 -22.03 -1.17
C ILE A 826 -0.20 -22.27 0.16
N GLN A 827 -0.62 -23.50 0.44
CA GLN A 827 -1.32 -23.89 1.67
C GLN A 827 -0.40 -24.43 2.77
N LEU A 828 0.91 -24.53 2.51
CA LEU A 828 1.88 -25.00 3.52
C LEU A 828 2.07 -24.04 4.70
N PRO A 829 2.11 -22.70 4.50
CA PRO A 829 2.17 -21.79 5.63
C PRO A 829 0.97 -21.98 6.58
N PRO A 830 1.19 -22.00 7.91
CA PRO A 830 0.09 -22.10 8.87
C PRO A 830 -0.68 -20.77 8.91
N GLY A 831 -1.97 -20.81 8.53
CA GLY A 831 -2.85 -19.65 8.43
C GLY A 831 -3.00 -19.13 7.00
N ASP A 832 -4.13 -18.50 6.71
CA ASP A 832 -4.39 -17.75 5.47
C ASP A 832 -5.08 -16.40 5.81
N TYR A 833 -5.22 -15.52 4.81
CA TYR A 833 -5.90 -14.23 4.98
C TYR A 833 -7.27 -14.35 5.66
N LEU A 834 -8.00 -15.42 5.35
CA LEU A 834 -9.32 -15.66 5.92
C LEU A 834 -9.26 -16.11 7.37
N THR A 835 -8.28 -16.93 7.74
CA THR A 835 -8.04 -17.37 9.12
C THR A 835 -7.75 -16.16 10.01
N TYR A 836 -6.99 -15.19 9.51
CA TYR A 836 -6.79 -13.91 10.19
C TYR A 836 -8.10 -13.12 10.32
N LEU A 837 -8.83 -12.93 9.22
CA LEU A 837 -10.08 -12.17 9.23
C LEU A 837 -11.13 -12.83 10.15
N ILE A 838 -11.21 -14.15 10.12
CA ILE A 838 -12.07 -14.97 10.96
C ILE A 838 -11.62 -14.85 12.42
N ALA A 839 -10.34 -15.01 12.75
CA ALA A 839 -9.86 -14.86 14.12
C ALA A 839 -10.14 -13.46 14.68
N GLN A 840 -10.00 -12.43 13.85
CA GLN A 840 -10.36 -11.06 14.21
C GLN A 840 -11.86 -10.93 14.51
N LEU A 841 -12.72 -11.51 13.66
CA LEU A 841 -14.17 -11.50 13.84
C LEU A 841 -14.61 -12.36 15.04
N GLU A 842 -14.03 -13.55 15.25
CA GLU A 842 -14.32 -14.42 16.39
C GLU A 842 -13.91 -13.77 17.72
N GLU A 843 -12.79 -13.03 17.75
CA GLU A 843 -12.35 -12.31 18.95
C GLU A 843 -13.23 -11.08 19.29
N THR A 844 -14.08 -10.62 18.38
CA THR A 844 -15.10 -9.59 18.66
C THR A 844 -16.35 -10.14 19.36
N GLY A 845 -16.57 -11.46 19.34
CA GLY A 845 -17.57 -12.13 20.18
C GLY A 845 -19.04 -11.99 19.75
N ASP A 846 -19.33 -11.40 18.59
CA ASP A 846 -20.70 -11.13 18.12
C ASP A 846 -21.32 -12.30 17.32
N GLU A 847 -22.63 -12.52 17.43
CA GLU A 847 -23.35 -13.59 16.71
C GLU A 847 -23.42 -13.37 15.18
N ILE A 848 -23.57 -12.13 14.65
CA ILE A 848 -23.36 -11.85 13.21
C ILE A 848 -21.97 -12.28 12.79
N SER A 849 -20.96 -12.08 13.65
CA SER A 849 -19.59 -12.38 13.26
C SER A 849 -19.52 -13.86 12.86
N ALA A 850 -20.23 -14.74 13.57
CA ALA A 850 -20.36 -16.16 13.25
C ALA A 850 -21.09 -16.40 11.91
N GLU A 851 -22.22 -15.72 11.64
CA GLU A 851 -22.91 -15.85 10.34
C GLU A 851 -22.05 -15.32 9.19
N ARG A 852 -21.41 -14.17 9.36
CA ARG A 852 -20.51 -13.56 8.37
C ARG A 852 -19.27 -14.41 8.15
N ILE A 853 -18.70 -14.96 9.23
CA ILE A 853 -17.62 -15.95 9.18
C ILE A 853 -18.08 -17.16 8.38
N GLU A 854 -19.28 -17.67 8.64
CA GLU A 854 -19.82 -18.82 7.94
C GLU A 854 -20.09 -18.52 6.46
N ASP A 855 -20.61 -17.35 6.13
CA ASP A 855 -20.78 -16.87 4.75
C ASP A 855 -19.44 -16.77 4.02
N ILE A 856 -18.42 -16.23 4.69
CA ILE A 856 -17.05 -16.12 4.17
C ILE A 856 -16.42 -17.52 4.01
N ARG A 857 -16.58 -18.41 5.00
CA ARG A 857 -16.12 -19.80 4.95
C ARG A 857 -16.78 -20.54 3.78
N ARG A 858 -18.08 -20.39 3.59
CA ARG A 858 -18.85 -20.97 2.46
C ARG A 858 -18.42 -20.38 1.12
N MET A 859 -18.21 -19.07 1.04
CA MET A 859 -17.80 -18.37 -0.18
C MET A 859 -16.49 -18.93 -0.75
N PHE A 860 -15.53 -19.24 0.12
CA PHE A 860 -14.21 -19.78 -0.25
C PHE A 860 -14.08 -21.29 -0.01
N LEU A 861 -15.18 -21.98 0.32
CA LEU A 861 -15.24 -23.41 0.62
C LEU A 861 -14.21 -23.87 1.68
N LEU A 862 -13.91 -23.01 2.66
CA LEU A 862 -12.96 -23.34 3.73
C LEU A 862 -13.49 -24.43 4.67
N ASP A 863 -14.80 -24.68 4.69
CA ASP A 863 -15.47 -25.79 5.38
C ASP A 863 -15.19 -27.15 4.73
N ARG A 864 -14.67 -27.18 3.50
CA ARG A 864 -14.45 -28.41 2.73
C ARG A 864 -13.00 -28.88 2.78
N PRO A 865 -12.78 -30.21 2.75
CA PRO A 865 -11.44 -30.77 2.69
C PRO A 865 -10.69 -30.30 1.44
N MET A 866 -9.36 -30.16 1.58
CA MET A 866 -8.47 -29.61 0.56
C MET A 866 -8.67 -30.17 -0.87
N PRO A 867 -8.88 -31.49 -1.08
CA PRO A 867 -9.16 -32.02 -2.42
C PRO A 867 -10.41 -31.44 -3.08
N ILE A 868 -11.47 -31.15 -2.32
CA ILE A 868 -12.70 -30.55 -2.86
C ILE A 868 -12.43 -29.11 -3.29
N ARG A 869 -11.68 -28.35 -2.48
CA ARG A 869 -11.27 -26.98 -2.81
C ARG A 869 -10.42 -26.94 -4.09
N TYR A 870 -9.54 -27.92 -4.28
CA TYR A 870 -8.76 -28.09 -5.50
C TYR A 870 -9.65 -28.39 -6.72
N LEU A 871 -10.59 -29.34 -6.60
CA LEU A 871 -11.50 -29.70 -7.69
C LEU A 871 -12.39 -28.53 -8.13
N GLN A 872 -12.80 -27.69 -7.18
CA GLN A 872 -13.50 -26.44 -7.45
C GLN A 872 -12.59 -25.43 -8.14
N TRP A 873 -11.45 -25.10 -7.54
CA TRP A 873 -10.52 -24.09 -8.07
C TRP A 873 -10.02 -24.45 -9.47
N SER A 874 -9.68 -25.71 -9.71
CA SER A 874 -9.31 -26.21 -11.03
C SER A 874 -10.47 -26.21 -12.03
N GLY A 875 -11.72 -26.26 -11.57
CA GLY A 875 -12.90 -26.37 -12.41
C GLY A 875 -13.19 -27.80 -12.89
N LEU A 876 -12.53 -28.81 -12.33
CA LEU A 876 -12.82 -30.21 -12.63
C LEU A 876 -14.22 -30.61 -12.16
N ARG A 877 -14.68 -30.03 -11.05
CA ARG A 877 -16.01 -30.29 -10.47
C ARG A 877 -17.15 -29.96 -11.43
N TRP A 878 -17.01 -28.89 -12.21
CA TRP A 878 -17.99 -28.46 -13.22
C TRP A 878 -18.35 -29.56 -14.22
N PHE A 879 -17.39 -30.41 -14.61
CA PHE A 879 -17.64 -31.50 -15.56
C PHE A 879 -18.55 -32.61 -15.01
N PHE A 880 -18.79 -32.63 -13.70
CA PHE A 880 -19.68 -33.58 -13.04
C PHE A 880 -21.03 -32.97 -12.67
N THR A 881 -21.08 -31.65 -12.42
CA THR A 881 -22.28 -30.97 -11.91
C THR A 881 -22.97 -30.08 -12.93
N PHE A 882 -22.23 -29.58 -13.94
CA PHE A 882 -22.69 -28.61 -14.94
C PHE A 882 -23.32 -27.33 -14.33
N SER A 883 -23.00 -27.03 -13.07
CA SER A 883 -23.50 -25.86 -12.35
C SER A 883 -22.58 -24.67 -12.54
N ASP A 884 -23.13 -23.48 -12.81
CA ASP A 884 -22.35 -22.23 -12.91
C ASP A 884 -21.58 -21.89 -11.63
N GLY A 885 -22.01 -22.43 -10.48
CA GLY A 885 -21.32 -22.30 -9.20
C GLY A 885 -20.02 -23.09 -9.11
N ASP A 886 -19.82 -24.11 -9.96
CA ASP A 886 -18.66 -25.02 -9.94
C ASP A 886 -17.58 -24.67 -10.98
N LEU A 887 -17.71 -23.52 -11.63
CA LEU A 887 -16.73 -23.00 -12.59
C LEU A 887 -15.39 -22.72 -11.91
N GLY A 888 -14.29 -23.14 -12.55
CA GLY A 888 -12.93 -22.87 -12.11
C GLY A 888 -11.99 -22.60 -13.27
N LEU A 889 -10.69 -22.82 -13.04
CA LEU A 889 -9.61 -22.44 -13.93
C LEU A 889 -9.79 -22.98 -15.36
N LEU A 890 -10.25 -24.22 -15.51
CA LEU A 890 -10.46 -24.88 -16.81
C LEU A 890 -11.54 -24.21 -17.66
N GLN A 891 -12.55 -23.58 -17.05
CA GLN A 891 -13.57 -22.81 -17.75
C GLN A 891 -13.18 -21.33 -17.92
N GLY A 892 -11.96 -20.98 -17.53
CA GLY A 892 -11.44 -19.61 -17.57
C GLY A 892 -11.87 -18.76 -16.38
N TYR A 893 -12.32 -19.35 -15.27
CA TYR A 893 -12.65 -18.62 -14.05
C TYR A 893 -11.53 -18.81 -13.02
N MET A 894 -10.73 -17.76 -12.80
CA MET A 894 -9.55 -17.78 -11.91
C MET A 894 -9.90 -17.67 -10.43
N GLY A 895 -11.18 -17.66 -10.07
CA GLY A 895 -11.66 -17.52 -8.70
C GLY A 895 -11.84 -16.07 -8.27
N ARG A 896 -11.94 -15.89 -6.95
CA ARG A 896 -12.15 -14.60 -6.27
C ARG A 896 -10.96 -14.34 -5.35
N SER A 897 -10.50 -13.10 -5.30
CA SER A 897 -9.47 -12.65 -4.37
C SER A 897 -10.02 -12.68 -2.95
N MET A 898 -9.31 -13.31 -2.02
CA MET A 898 -9.70 -13.33 -0.61
C MET A 898 -9.65 -11.93 0.01
N GLN A 899 -8.70 -11.12 -0.46
CA GLN A 899 -8.45 -9.80 0.10
C GLN A 899 -9.46 -8.75 -0.39
N THR A 900 -9.70 -8.69 -1.69
CA THR A 900 -10.57 -7.67 -2.31
C THR A 900 -12.00 -8.14 -2.45
N LEU A 901 -12.26 -9.44 -2.26
CA LEU A 901 -13.50 -10.11 -2.63
C LEU A 901 -13.87 -9.91 -4.11
N GLY A 902 -12.97 -9.42 -4.95
CA GLY A 902 -13.18 -9.18 -6.38
C GLY A 902 -12.80 -10.38 -7.25
N SER A 903 -13.28 -10.39 -8.48
CA SER A 903 -12.95 -11.39 -9.51
C SER A 903 -11.46 -11.34 -9.87
N VAL A 904 -10.76 -12.47 -9.82
CA VAL A 904 -9.33 -12.57 -10.19
C VAL A 904 -9.13 -12.29 -11.68
N ASN A 905 -10.10 -12.65 -12.52
CA ASN A 905 -10.05 -12.38 -13.95
C ASN A 905 -9.90 -10.89 -14.26
N ASP A 906 -10.62 -10.05 -13.53
CA ASP A 906 -10.62 -8.60 -13.76
C ASP A 906 -9.34 -7.97 -13.21
N LEU A 907 -8.81 -8.50 -12.10
CA LEU A 907 -7.50 -8.12 -11.58
C LEU A 907 -6.36 -8.49 -12.55
N VAL A 908 -6.42 -9.63 -13.22
CA VAL A 908 -5.26 -10.17 -13.95
C VAL A 908 -5.33 -9.88 -15.46
N GLY A 909 -6.53 -9.73 -16.04
CA GLY A 909 -6.77 -9.70 -17.49
C GLY A 909 -5.91 -8.70 -18.27
N ASN A 910 -5.99 -7.41 -17.94
CA ASN A 910 -5.21 -6.36 -18.63
C ASN A 910 -3.70 -6.52 -18.42
N ARG A 911 -3.29 -6.96 -17.23
CA ARG A 911 -1.89 -7.14 -16.84
C ARG A 911 -1.21 -8.26 -17.60
N ILE A 912 -1.93 -9.35 -17.95
CA ILE A 912 -1.40 -10.43 -18.78
C ILE A 912 -0.98 -9.91 -20.15
N LEU A 913 -1.84 -9.12 -20.80
CA LEU A 913 -1.54 -8.58 -22.13
C LEU A 913 -0.28 -7.70 -22.10
N LEU A 914 -0.19 -6.78 -21.15
CA LEU A 914 0.97 -5.90 -21.00
C LEU A 914 2.25 -6.69 -20.69
N THR A 915 2.16 -7.69 -19.82
CA THR A 915 3.28 -8.59 -19.49
C THR A 915 3.75 -9.37 -20.72
N PHE A 916 2.82 -9.87 -21.53
CA PHE A 916 3.11 -10.56 -22.78
C PHE A 916 3.79 -9.65 -23.80
N LEU A 917 3.26 -8.42 -24.01
CA LEU A 917 3.83 -7.45 -24.95
C LEU A 917 5.26 -7.05 -24.56
N ILE A 918 5.49 -6.73 -23.29
CA ILE A 918 6.84 -6.42 -22.77
C ILE A 918 7.76 -7.62 -22.96
N SER A 919 7.27 -8.83 -22.67
CA SER A 919 8.09 -10.04 -22.79
C SER A 919 8.48 -10.33 -24.24
N LEU A 920 7.52 -10.22 -25.16
CA LEU A 920 7.75 -10.41 -26.59
C LEU A 920 8.74 -9.35 -27.13
N GLY A 921 8.54 -8.08 -26.78
CA GLY A 921 9.46 -7.01 -27.16
C GLY A 921 10.87 -7.23 -26.61
N THR A 922 10.99 -7.70 -25.37
CA THR A 922 12.28 -8.04 -24.74
C THR A 922 12.97 -9.18 -25.46
N ILE A 923 12.25 -10.25 -25.83
CA ILE A 923 12.81 -11.37 -26.60
C ILE A 923 13.33 -10.90 -27.95
N ILE A 924 12.52 -10.12 -28.68
CA ILE A 924 12.88 -9.59 -30.01
C ILE A 924 14.14 -8.72 -29.90
N LEU A 925 14.18 -7.76 -28.98
CA LEU A 925 15.35 -6.89 -28.78
C LEU A 925 16.59 -7.71 -28.42
N THR A 926 16.45 -8.63 -27.47
CA THR A 926 17.54 -9.49 -26.99
C THR A 926 18.13 -10.29 -28.14
N TRP A 927 17.31 -10.87 -29.01
CA TRP A 927 17.78 -11.65 -30.15
C TRP A 927 18.41 -10.79 -31.24
N CYS A 928 17.78 -9.66 -31.57
CA CYS A 928 18.28 -8.73 -32.55
C CYS A 928 19.68 -8.19 -32.18
N MET A 929 19.97 -8.06 -30.89
CA MET A 929 21.29 -7.65 -30.41
C MET A 929 22.25 -8.84 -30.18
N ALA A 930 21.81 -9.87 -29.46
CA ALA A 930 22.70 -10.93 -29.01
C ALA A 930 23.18 -11.84 -30.14
N LEU A 931 22.33 -12.14 -31.13
CA LEU A 931 22.70 -13.05 -32.21
C LEU A 931 23.80 -12.43 -33.10
N PRO A 932 23.68 -11.19 -33.62
CA PRO A 932 24.75 -10.59 -34.40
C PRO A 932 26.05 -10.41 -33.60
N ILE A 933 25.96 -9.98 -32.34
CA ILE A 933 27.14 -9.76 -31.49
C ILE A 933 27.83 -11.09 -31.15
N GLY A 934 27.07 -12.12 -30.78
CA GLY A 934 27.60 -13.45 -30.51
C GLY A 934 28.23 -14.10 -31.73
N ILE A 935 27.60 -13.95 -32.90
CA ILE A 935 28.17 -14.43 -34.18
C ILE A 935 29.47 -13.69 -34.51
N TYR A 936 29.48 -12.36 -34.39
CA TYR A 936 30.66 -11.55 -34.64
C TYR A 936 31.82 -11.92 -33.71
N SER A 937 31.55 -12.03 -32.41
CA SER A 937 32.50 -12.40 -31.36
C SER A 937 33.11 -13.78 -31.57
N ALA A 938 32.31 -14.78 -31.99
CA ALA A 938 32.82 -16.12 -32.28
C ALA A 938 33.68 -16.17 -33.56
N VAL A 939 33.28 -15.45 -34.61
CA VAL A 939 34.02 -15.45 -35.90
C VAL A 939 35.33 -14.68 -35.79
N ARG A 940 35.36 -13.59 -35.02
CA ARG A 940 36.55 -12.77 -34.78
C ARG A 940 37.12 -13.00 -33.38
N GLN A 941 37.21 -14.26 -32.98
CA GLN A 941 37.74 -14.66 -31.68
C GLN A 941 39.10 -13.99 -31.40
N TYR A 942 39.26 -13.46 -30.20
CA TYR A 942 40.48 -12.76 -29.74
C TYR A 942 40.80 -11.44 -30.47
N SER A 943 39.89 -10.92 -31.29
CA SER A 943 40.04 -9.57 -31.85
C SER A 943 39.71 -8.49 -30.82
N ILE A 944 40.20 -7.26 -31.04
CA ILE A 944 39.84 -6.10 -30.22
C ILE A 944 38.32 -5.92 -30.18
N GLY A 945 37.64 -6.12 -31.32
CA GLY A 945 36.18 -6.08 -31.40
C GLY A 945 35.50 -7.10 -30.50
N ASP A 946 36.01 -8.34 -30.43
CA ASP A 946 35.54 -9.40 -29.51
C ASP A 946 35.69 -8.98 -28.05
N TYR A 947 36.87 -8.46 -27.66
CA TYR A 947 37.10 -7.97 -26.30
C TYR A 947 36.17 -6.80 -25.93
N VAL A 948 35.93 -5.86 -26.83
CA VAL A 948 35.04 -4.71 -26.58
C VAL A 948 33.60 -5.16 -26.38
N VAL A 949 33.03 -5.97 -27.29
CA VAL A 949 31.64 -6.41 -27.14
C VAL A 949 31.45 -7.35 -25.95
N THR A 950 32.45 -8.18 -25.64
CA THR A 950 32.44 -9.05 -24.46
C THR A 950 32.51 -8.23 -23.17
N LEU A 951 33.35 -7.19 -23.12
CA LEU A 951 33.42 -6.27 -21.98
C LEU A 951 32.11 -5.53 -21.76
N ILE A 952 31.52 -4.97 -22.82
CA ILE A 952 30.20 -4.31 -22.76
C ILE A 952 29.13 -5.30 -22.27
N GLY A 953 29.16 -6.54 -22.76
CA GLY A 953 28.29 -7.60 -22.27
C GLY A 953 28.49 -7.91 -20.78
N PHE A 954 29.73 -7.96 -20.29
CA PHE A 954 29.99 -8.15 -18.87
C PHE A 954 29.50 -6.99 -18.00
N VAL A 955 29.67 -5.75 -18.45
CA VAL A 955 29.10 -4.57 -17.77
C VAL A 955 27.58 -4.69 -17.70
N GLY A 956 26.92 -5.01 -18.81
CA GLY A 956 25.45 -5.19 -18.86
C GLY A 956 24.92 -6.31 -17.95
N MET A 957 25.68 -7.38 -17.74
CA MET A 957 25.31 -8.43 -16.77
C MET A 957 25.63 -8.05 -15.31
N SER A 958 26.65 -7.22 -15.08
CA SER A 958 27.11 -6.87 -13.73
C SER A 958 26.24 -5.81 -13.06
N ILE A 959 25.54 -4.99 -13.85
CA ILE A 959 24.61 -3.97 -13.35
C ILE A 959 23.26 -4.66 -13.04
N PRO A 960 22.78 -4.64 -11.77
CA PRO A 960 21.45 -5.13 -11.45
C PRO A 960 20.37 -4.40 -12.26
N SER A 961 19.40 -5.12 -12.83
CA SER A 961 18.38 -4.53 -13.72
C SER A 961 17.56 -3.43 -13.06
N PHE A 962 17.29 -3.53 -11.75
CA PHE A 962 16.59 -2.47 -11.01
C PHE A 962 17.45 -1.21 -10.86
N LEU A 963 18.76 -1.35 -10.67
CA LEU A 963 19.68 -0.22 -10.60
C LEU A 963 19.78 0.45 -11.98
N LEU A 964 19.84 -0.35 -13.05
CA LEU A 964 19.79 0.17 -14.41
C LEU A 964 18.47 0.93 -14.66
N ALA A 965 17.34 0.44 -14.14
CA ALA A 965 16.07 1.16 -14.20
C ALA A 965 16.16 2.53 -13.51
N LEU A 966 16.66 2.59 -12.27
CA LEU A 966 16.84 3.85 -11.54
C LEU A 966 17.78 4.82 -12.26
N LEU A 967 18.90 4.33 -12.80
CA LEU A 967 19.85 5.14 -13.56
C LEU A 967 19.23 5.68 -14.85
N LEU A 968 18.48 4.85 -15.59
CA LEU A 968 17.80 5.28 -16.81
C LEU A 968 16.65 6.24 -16.52
N MET A 969 15.91 6.05 -15.43
CA MET A 969 14.90 7.01 -14.98
C MET A 969 15.55 8.37 -14.69
N ASN A 970 16.65 8.38 -13.91
CA ASN A 970 17.37 9.61 -13.60
C ASN A 970 17.98 10.26 -14.85
N PHE A 971 18.59 9.48 -15.74
CA PHE A 971 19.17 9.96 -17.01
C PHE A 971 18.08 10.55 -17.93
N SER A 972 16.96 9.86 -18.08
CA SER A 972 15.85 10.32 -18.91
C SER A 972 15.23 11.61 -18.37
N SER A 973 15.04 11.71 -17.06
CA SER A 973 14.53 12.94 -16.42
C SER A 973 15.54 14.09 -16.50
N SER A 974 16.84 13.84 -16.29
CA SER A 974 17.86 14.90 -16.26
C SER A 974 18.32 15.38 -17.64
N VAL A 975 18.38 14.49 -18.63
CA VAL A 975 18.94 14.81 -19.96
C VAL A 975 17.86 14.93 -21.02
N LEU A 976 16.85 14.07 -21.01
CA LEU A 976 15.80 14.04 -22.05
C LEU A 976 14.53 14.81 -21.63
N GLY A 977 14.37 15.14 -20.35
CA GLY A 977 13.15 15.74 -19.80
C GLY A 977 11.93 14.81 -19.89
N ILE A 978 12.13 13.49 -20.01
CA ILE A 978 11.06 12.50 -20.13
C ILE A 978 10.95 11.72 -18.83
N ASN A 979 9.77 11.78 -18.19
CA ASN A 979 9.44 10.96 -17.03
C ASN A 979 9.08 9.54 -17.49
N VAL A 980 9.76 8.55 -16.92
CA VAL A 980 9.72 7.15 -17.39
C VAL A 980 8.98 6.22 -16.43
N SER A 981 8.02 6.79 -15.69
CA SER A 981 7.19 6.03 -14.76
C SER A 981 5.91 5.55 -15.45
N GLY A 982 5.57 4.28 -15.27
CA GLY A 982 4.39 3.64 -15.84
C GLY A 982 4.52 3.24 -17.32
N LEU A 983 3.46 2.63 -17.85
CA LEU A 983 3.32 2.27 -19.28
C LEU A 983 2.43 3.23 -20.07
N PHE A 984 1.71 4.10 -19.36
CA PHE A 984 0.76 5.04 -19.92
C PHE A 984 0.90 6.36 -19.19
N SER A 985 0.69 7.46 -19.90
CA SER A 985 0.46 8.75 -19.25
C SER A 985 -0.82 8.72 -18.42
N ALA A 986 -0.97 9.68 -17.50
CA ALA A 986 -2.09 9.72 -16.55
C ALA A 986 -3.46 9.65 -17.24
N GLU A 987 -3.59 10.37 -18.35
CA GLU A 987 -4.81 10.49 -19.13
C GLU A 987 -5.22 9.15 -19.78
N TYR A 988 -4.27 8.43 -20.40
CA TYR A 988 -4.57 7.16 -21.07
C TYR A 988 -4.66 5.97 -20.11
N ALA A 989 -3.99 6.05 -18.95
CA ALA A 989 -4.14 5.05 -17.89
C ALA A 989 -5.60 4.99 -17.38
N ALA A 990 -6.25 6.15 -17.26
CA ALA A 990 -7.63 6.32 -16.84
C ALA A 990 -8.68 5.84 -17.86
N GLN A 991 -8.34 5.78 -19.15
CA GLN A 991 -9.28 5.33 -20.21
C GLN A 991 -9.55 3.82 -20.11
N PRO A 992 -10.81 3.36 -20.05
CA PRO A 992 -11.14 1.93 -19.97
C PRO A 992 -10.97 1.20 -21.32
N GLY A 993 -11.20 1.89 -22.44
CA GLY A 993 -11.06 1.32 -23.79
C GLY A 993 -9.63 1.37 -24.35
N TRP A 994 -9.41 0.63 -25.44
CA TRP A 994 -8.23 0.77 -26.30
C TRP A 994 -8.55 1.76 -27.42
N SER A 995 -7.81 2.86 -27.48
CA SER A 995 -7.87 3.84 -28.56
C SER A 995 -6.54 3.87 -29.32
N TYR A 996 -6.55 4.34 -30.57
CA TYR A 996 -5.31 4.52 -31.34
C TYR A 996 -4.31 5.41 -30.61
N ALA A 997 -4.80 6.49 -29.98
CA ALA A 997 -3.98 7.42 -29.21
C ALA A 997 -3.33 6.73 -27.98
N LYS A 998 -4.08 5.88 -27.27
CA LYS A 998 -3.56 5.06 -26.15
C LYS A 998 -2.54 4.02 -26.60
N VAL A 999 -2.70 3.42 -27.78
CA VAL A 999 -1.69 2.51 -28.34
C VAL A 999 -0.42 3.26 -28.68
N MET A 1000 -0.52 4.46 -29.26
CA MET A 1000 0.63 5.30 -29.55
C MET A 1000 1.35 5.75 -28.27
N ASP A 1001 0.59 6.10 -27.23
CA ASP A 1001 1.12 6.40 -25.90
C ASP A 1001 1.87 5.20 -25.31
N LEU A 1002 1.29 3.99 -25.35
CA LEU A 1002 1.98 2.76 -24.93
C LEU A 1002 3.32 2.57 -25.67
N MET A 1003 3.34 2.76 -26.99
CA MET A 1003 4.57 2.59 -27.78
C MET A 1003 5.68 3.57 -27.39
N LYS A 1004 5.33 4.78 -26.93
CA LYS A 1004 6.29 5.78 -26.42
C LYS A 1004 6.92 5.37 -25.08
N HIS A 1005 6.25 4.53 -24.28
CA HIS A 1005 6.71 4.15 -22.94
C HIS A 1005 7.25 2.71 -22.86
N ILE A 1006 6.69 1.77 -23.62
CA ILE A 1006 6.96 0.33 -23.49
C ILE A 1006 8.42 -0.05 -23.82
N TRP A 1007 9.13 0.74 -24.63
CA TRP A 1007 10.51 0.43 -25.00
C TRP A 1007 11.48 0.49 -23.81
N VAL A 1008 11.17 1.27 -22.77
CA VAL A 1008 12.05 1.44 -21.62
C VAL A 1008 12.18 0.15 -20.80
N PRO A 1009 11.09 -0.48 -20.33
CA PRO A 1009 11.21 -1.77 -19.66
C PRO A 1009 11.79 -2.84 -20.59
N ILE A 1010 11.49 -2.80 -21.89
CA ILE A 1010 12.08 -3.72 -22.87
C ILE A 1010 13.61 -3.60 -22.91
N VAL A 1011 14.18 -2.39 -22.90
CA VAL A 1011 15.63 -2.17 -22.90
C VAL A 1011 16.25 -2.59 -21.58
N ILE A 1012 15.68 -2.17 -20.45
CA ILE A 1012 16.22 -2.50 -19.11
C ILE A 1012 16.31 -4.01 -18.92
N ILE A 1013 15.23 -4.72 -19.24
CA ILE A 1013 15.17 -6.17 -19.06
C ILE A 1013 16.00 -6.88 -20.15
N GLY A 1014 16.00 -6.34 -21.39
CA GLY A 1014 16.72 -6.91 -22.52
C GLY A 1014 18.24 -6.83 -22.41
N VAL A 1015 18.81 -5.77 -21.84
CA VAL A 1015 20.28 -5.61 -21.72
C VAL A 1015 20.91 -6.74 -20.91
N ALA A 1016 20.32 -7.10 -19.77
CA ALA A 1016 20.80 -8.19 -18.93
C ALA A 1016 20.70 -9.56 -19.65
N GLY A 1017 19.58 -9.82 -20.33
CA GLY A 1017 19.37 -11.05 -21.11
C GLY A 1017 20.33 -11.15 -22.31
N THR A 1018 20.61 -10.03 -22.97
CA THR A 1018 21.48 -9.94 -24.16
C THR A 1018 22.89 -10.41 -23.84
N ALA A 1019 23.46 -9.97 -22.70
CA ALA A 1019 24.79 -10.37 -22.27
C ALA A 1019 24.95 -11.89 -22.04
N GLY A 1020 23.90 -12.53 -21.48
CA GLY A 1020 23.86 -13.98 -21.32
C GLY A 1020 23.77 -14.68 -22.67
N LEU A 1021 22.88 -14.22 -23.55
CA LEU A 1021 22.63 -14.86 -24.84
C LEU A 1021 23.81 -14.70 -25.82
N ILE A 1022 24.56 -13.60 -25.77
CA ILE A 1022 25.82 -13.43 -26.52
C ILE A 1022 26.79 -14.56 -26.20
N ARG A 1023 26.96 -14.90 -24.92
CA ARG A 1023 27.89 -15.94 -24.47
C ARG A 1023 27.44 -17.33 -24.91
N VAL A 1024 26.15 -17.63 -24.79
CA VAL A 1024 25.58 -18.90 -25.25
C VAL A 1024 25.78 -19.03 -26.77
N MET A 1025 25.42 -18.00 -27.54
CA MET A 1025 25.59 -18.01 -28.99
C MET A 1025 27.07 -18.13 -29.40
N ARG A 1026 27.97 -17.40 -28.72
CA ARG A 1026 29.41 -17.46 -28.97
C ARG A 1026 29.98 -18.86 -28.69
N GLY A 1027 29.67 -19.43 -27.53
CA GLY A 1027 30.12 -20.77 -27.14
C GLY A 1027 29.66 -21.83 -28.14
N ASN A 1028 28.35 -21.86 -28.41
CA ASN A 1028 27.77 -22.81 -29.37
C ASN A 1028 28.38 -22.68 -30.76
N LEU A 1029 28.60 -21.44 -31.23
CA LEU A 1029 29.16 -21.22 -32.56
C LEU A 1029 30.64 -21.61 -32.62
N LEU A 1030 31.42 -21.36 -31.58
CA LEU A 1030 32.81 -21.80 -31.50
C LEU A 1030 32.93 -23.34 -31.59
N ASP A 1031 32.03 -24.06 -30.91
CA ASP A 1031 31.99 -25.53 -30.96
C ASP A 1031 31.59 -26.07 -32.34
N GLU A 1032 30.69 -25.38 -33.05
CA GLU A 1032 30.27 -25.76 -34.40
C GLU A 1032 31.32 -25.41 -35.48
N LEU A 1033 32.04 -24.30 -35.32
CA LEU A 1033 33.03 -23.82 -36.31
C LEU A 1033 34.20 -24.80 -36.52
N GLN A 1034 34.52 -25.63 -35.52
CA GLN A 1034 35.63 -26.60 -35.60
C GLN A 1034 35.22 -27.96 -36.19
N LYS A 1035 33.95 -28.17 -36.57
CA LYS A 1035 33.48 -29.47 -37.04
C LYS A 1035 33.89 -29.79 -38.48
N PRO A 1036 34.13 -31.07 -38.84
CA PRO A 1036 34.61 -31.48 -40.17
C PRO A 1036 33.76 -31.01 -41.36
N TYR A 1037 32.44 -30.87 -41.18
CA TYR A 1037 31.55 -30.41 -42.24
C TYR A 1037 31.80 -28.94 -42.64
N VAL A 1038 32.25 -28.10 -41.69
CA VAL A 1038 32.60 -26.69 -41.94
C VAL A 1038 33.89 -26.61 -42.76
N THR A 1039 34.90 -27.39 -42.38
CA THR A 1039 36.18 -27.51 -43.11
C THR A 1039 35.96 -28.01 -44.54
N THR A 1040 35.08 -29.00 -44.71
CA THR A 1040 34.72 -29.54 -46.03
C THR A 1040 33.98 -28.52 -46.89
N ALA A 1041 33.03 -27.77 -46.32
CA ALA A 1041 32.32 -26.70 -47.04
C ALA A 1041 33.28 -25.57 -47.46
N ARG A 1042 34.27 -25.25 -46.62
CA ARG A 1042 35.33 -24.27 -46.93
C ARG A 1042 36.23 -24.76 -48.06
N ALA A 1043 36.64 -26.03 -48.03
CA ALA A 1043 37.42 -26.66 -49.09
C ALA A 1043 36.69 -26.70 -50.44
N LYS A 1044 35.35 -26.78 -50.43
CA LYS A 1044 34.49 -26.69 -51.63
C LYS A 1044 34.31 -25.26 -52.19
N GLY A 1045 34.98 -24.25 -51.61
CA GLY A 1045 34.94 -22.87 -52.13
C GLY A 1045 33.65 -22.11 -51.83
N VAL A 1046 32.84 -22.54 -50.85
CA VAL A 1046 31.63 -21.80 -50.45
C VAL A 1046 32.04 -20.45 -49.83
N GLY A 1047 31.48 -19.35 -50.34
CA GLY A 1047 31.81 -18.00 -49.87
C GLY A 1047 31.59 -17.80 -48.36
N PRO A 1048 32.39 -16.96 -47.67
CA PRO A 1048 32.47 -16.91 -46.20
C PRO A 1048 31.14 -16.68 -45.48
N THR A 1049 30.35 -15.70 -45.93
CA THR A 1049 29.05 -15.35 -45.32
C THR A 1049 28.01 -16.45 -45.54
N LYS A 1050 27.97 -17.02 -46.75
CA LYS A 1050 27.06 -18.11 -47.10
C LYS A 1050 27.44 -19.39 -46.36
N LEU A 1051 28.73 -19.66 -46.18
CA LEU A 1051 29.23 -20.77 -45.39
C LEU A 1051 28.81 -20.63 -43.91
N LEU A 1052 29.04 -19.45 -43.33
CA LEU A 1052 28.75 -19.20 -41.91
C LEU A 1052 27.25 -19.29 -41.59
N LEU A 1053 26.41 -18.55 -42.31
CA LEU A 1053 24.96 -18.48 -42.01
C LEU A 1053 24.23 -19.78 -42.34
N LYS A 1054 24.65 -20.51 -43.38
CA LYS A 1054 23.94 -21.72 -43.83
C LYS A 1054 24.25 -22.96 -42.99
N TYR A 1055 25.48 -23.08 -42.46
CA TYR A 1055 25.95 -24.30 -41.81
C TYR A 1055 26.10 -24.15 -40.29
N PRO A 1056 27.18 -23.56 -39.71
CA PRO A 1056 27.40 -23.56 -38.27
C PRO A 1056 26.45 -22.65 -37.49
N VAL A 1057 26.05 -21.47 -38.00
CA VAL A 1057 25.13 -20.56 -37.29
C VAL A 1057 23.76 -21.21 -37.10
N ARG A 1058 23.27 -21.88 -38.14
CA ARG A 1058 21.99 -22.60 -38.08
C ARG A 1058 21.97 -23.65 -36.97
N LEU A 1059 23.08 -24.36 -36.74
CA LEU A 1059 23.17 -25.37 -35.69
C LEU A 1059 23.41 -24.75 -34.31
N ALA A 1060 24.23 -23.69 -34.23
CA ALA A 1060 24.51 -22.97 -33.00
C ALA A 1060 23.29 -22.25 -32.41
N LEU A 1061 22.29 -21.94 -33.24
CA LEU A 1061 21.00 -21.39 -32.82
C LEU A 1061 20.12 -22.40 -32.08
N ASN A 1062 20.31 -23.71 -32.23
CA ASN A 1062 19.42 -24.69 -31.59
C ASN A 1062 19.33 -24.50 -30.06
N PRO A 1063 20.44 -24.47 -29.29
CA PRO A 1063 20.33 -24.25 -27.84
C PRO A 1063 19.83 -22.85 -27.48
N VAL A 1064 20.07 -21.84 -28.33
CA VAL A 1064 19.55 -20.47 -28.16
C VAL A 1064 18.02 -20.47 -28.23
N ILE A 1065 17.44 -21.13 -29.24
CA ILE A 1065 15.99 -21.25 -29.39
C ILE A 1065 15.38 -22.03 -28.21
N SER A 1066 16.06 -23.05 -27.71
CA SER A 1066 15.61 -23.83 -26.55
C SER A 1066 15.42 -23.00 -25.28
N THR A 1067 16.15 -21.87 -25.13
CA THR A 1067 16.02 -21.02 -23.94
C THR A 1067 14.70 -20.23 -23.87
N ILE A 1068 13.97 -20.06 -24.99
CA ILE A 1068 12.73 -19.26 -25.04
C ILE A 1068 11.70 -19.75 -24.02
N GLY A 1069 11.63 -21.06 -23.80
CA GLY A 1069 10.67 -21.65 -22.87
C GLY A 1069 10.82 -21.18 -21.43
N GLY A 1070 12.04 -20.85 -21.00
CA GLY A 1070 12.33 -20.34 -19.66
C GLY A 1070 12.23 -18.82 -19.53
N ILE A 1071 12.24 -18.08 -20.65
CA ILE A 1071 12.29 -16.62 -20.64
C ILE A 1071 10.98 -16.04 -20.08
N PHE A 1072 9.81 -16.59 -20.43
CA PHE A 1072 8.52 -16.04 -19.97
C PHE A 1072 8.38 -16.03 -18.43
N PRO A 1073 8.60 -17.14 -17.69
CA PRO A 1073 8.59 -17.10 -16.22
C PRO A 1073 9.68 -16.22 -15.63
N GLN A 1074 10.89 -16.23 -16.21
CA GLN A 1074 12.03 -15.46 -15.72
C GLN A 1074 11.81 -13.96 -15.84
N LEU A 1075 11.16 -13.50 -16.92
CA LEU A 1075 10.82 -12.09 -17.12
C LEU A 1075 9.79 -11.60 -16.10
N VAL A 1076 8.87 -12.45 -15.67
CA VAL A 1076 7.91 -12.06 -14.63
C VAL A 1076 8.57 -12.04 -13.25
N SER A 1077 9.39 -13.05 -12.91
CA SER A 1077 10.05 -13.12 -11.61
C SER A 1077 11.17 -12.07 -11.46
N GLY A 1078 12.08 -11.97 -12.42
CA GLY A 1078 13.18 -10.99 -12.40
C GLY A 1078 12.77 -9.58 -12.80
N GLY A 1079 11.73 -9.45 -13.64
CA GLY A 1079 11.15 -8.17 -14.02
C GLY A 1079 10.18 -7.60 -12.99
N ALA A 1080 9.71 -8.36 -11.98
CA ALA A 1080 8.81 -7.84 -10.95
C ALA A 1080 9.41 -6.65 -10.19
N ILE A 1081 10.70 -6.71 -9.84
CA ILE A 1081 11.39 -5.60 -9.15
C ILE A 1081 11.51 -4.39 -10.08
N VAL A 1082 11.91 -4.62 -11.34
CA VAL A 1082 11.97 -3.55 -12.36
C VAL A 1082 10.59 -2.93 -12.58
N ALA A 1083 9.54 -3.75 -12.59
CA ALA A 1083 8.16 -3.31 -12.72
C ALA A 1083 7.68 -2.52 -11.52
N MET A 1084 8.09 -2.86 -10.29
CA MET A 1084 7.80 -2.03 -9.12
C MET A 1084 8.52 -0.69 -9.19
N VAL A 1085 9.80 -0.68 -9.57
CA VAL A 1085 10.59 0.55 -9.71
C VAL A 1085 10.03 1.48 -10.76
N LEU A 1086 9.63 0.93 -11.91
CA LEU A 1086 9.01 1.69 -13.00
C LEU A 1086 7.49 1.84 -12.84
N SER A 1087 6.89 1.40 -11.74
CA SER A 1087 5.43 1.43 -11.50
C SER A 1087 4.60 0.82 -12.65
N LEU A 1088 5.05 -0.29 -13.24
CA LEU A 1088 4.40 -0.94 -14.39
C LEU A 1088 3.21 -1.80 -13.95
N PRO A 1089 2.04 -1.68 -14.60
CA PRO A 1089 0.86 -2.50 -14.33
C PRO A 1089 1.00 -3.91 -14.95
N THR A 1090 1.90 -4.72 -14.40
CA THR A 1090 2.21 -6.09 -14.87
C THR A 1090 1.80 -7.16 -13.85
N VAL A 1091 1.86 -8.43 -14.26
CA VAL A 1091 1.53 -9.57 -13.39
C VAL A 1091 2.51 -9.71 -12.21
N GLY A 1092 3.77 -9.31 -12.38
CA GLY A 1092 4.83 -9.46 -11.36
C GLY A 1092 4.51 -8.78 -10.02
N PRO A 1093 4.32 -7.44 -9.99
CA PRO A 1093 3.99 -6.71 -8.76
C PRO A 1093 2.70 -7.20 -8.09
N LEU A 1094 1.68 -7.57 -8.88
CA LEU A 1094 0.43 -8.10 -8.35
C LEU A 1094 0.63 -9.49 -7.69
N LEU A 1095 1.46 -10.36 -8.28
CA LEU A 1095 1.78 -11.67 -7.71
C LEU A 1095 2.53 -11.52 -6.38
N LEU A 1096 3.51 -10.62 -6.33
CA LEU A 1096 4.24 -10.33 -5.09
C LEU A 1096 3.29 -9.82 -4.01
N ASN A 1097 2.37 -8.91 -4.35
CA ASN A 1097 1.38 -8.39 -3.42
C ASN A 1097 0.46 -9.50 -2.89
N ALA A 1098 -0.03 -10.39 -3.77
CA ALA A 1098 -0.87 -11.52 -3.41
C ALA A 1098 -0.15 -12.49 -2.46
N ILE A 1099 1.14 -12.77 -2.70
CA ILE A 1099 1.96 -13.60 -1.80
C ILE A 1099 2.16 -12.92 -0.45
N MET A 1100 2.51 -11.64 -0.44
CA MET A 1100 2.74 -10.87 0.80
C MET A 1100 1.49 -10.72 1.66
N ARG A 1101 0.29 -10.79 1.04
CA ARG A 1101 -1.01 -10.69 1.72
C ARG A 1101 -1.70 -12.04 1.91
N GLU A 1102 -1.05 -13.14 1.54
CA GLU A 1102 -1.56 -14.51 1.68
C GLU A 1102 -2.91 -14.73 0.97
N ASP A 1103 -3.11 -14.08 -0.19
CA ASP A 1103 -4.29 -14.30 -1.05
C ASP A 1103 -4.06 -15.53 -1.94
N MET A 1104 -4.43 -16.70 -1.41
CA MET A 1104 -4.14 -18.00 -2.01
C MET A 1104 -4.67 -18.14 -3.45
N TYR A 1105 -5.92 -17.75 -3.69
CA TYR A 1105 -6.55 -17.94 -5.00
C TYR A 1105 -5.99 -17.00 -6.05
N LEU A 1106 -5.71 -15.74 -5.68
CA LEU A 1106 -5.04 -14.81 -6.57
C LEU A 1106 -3.63 -15.29 -6.92
N ALA A 1107 -2.80 -15.62 -5.92
CA ALA A 1107 -1.44 -16.10 -6.13
C ALA A 1107 -1.39 -17.41 -6.94
N GLY A 1108 -2.24 -18.39 -6.60
CA GLY A 1108 -2.30 -19.69 -7.27
C GLY A 1108 -2.72 -19.58 -8.72
N SER A 1109 -3.77 -18.81 -9.01
CA SER A 1109 -4.22 -18.59 -10.39
C SER A 1109 -3.20 -17.83 -11.23
N MET A 1110 -2.47 -16.87 -10.65
CA MET A 1110 -1.38 -16.17 -11.33
C MET A 1110 -0.19 -17.09 -11.62
N LEU A 1111 0.21 -17.94 -10.67
CA LEU A 1111 1.24 -18.95 -10.91
C LEU A 1111 0.83 -19.94 -12.01
N MET A 1112 -0.45 -20.27 -12.13
CA MET A 1112 -0.96 -21.07 -13.24
C MET A 1112 -0.87 -20.36 -14.59
N VAL A 1113 -1.18 -19.06 -14.64
CA VAL A 1113 -0.98 -18.26 -15.85
C VAL A 1113 0.50 -18.25 -16.26
N LEU A 1114 1.42 -18.09 -15.31
CA LEU A 1114 2.86 -18.12 -15.59
C LEU A 1114 3.33 -19.49 -16.08
N SER A 1115 2.80 -20.55 -15.49
CA SER A 1115 3.08 -21.91 -15.90
C SER A 1115 2.58 -22.18 -17.32
N LEU A 1116 1.37 -21.70 -17.65
CA LEU A 1116 0.83 -21.77 -19.00
C LEU A 1116 1.71 -21.01 -20.00
N LEU A 1117 2.12 -19.78 -19.67
CA LEU A 1117 3.02 -18.99 -20.53
C LEU A 1117 4.39 -19.68 -20.72
N GLY A 1118 4.94 -20.30 -19.68
CA GLY A 1118 6.18 -21.07 -19.76
C GLY A 1118 6.05 -22.28 -20.68
N VAL A 1119 4.99 -23.08 -20.52
CA VAL A 1119 4.74 -24.25 -21.36
C VAL A 1119 4.45 -23.84 -22.81
N LEU A 1120 3.74 -22.73 -23.04
CA LEU A 1120 3.57 -22.13 -24.37
C LEU A 1120 4.91 -21.65 -24.96
N GLY A 1121 5.79 -21.06 -24.14
CA GLY A 1121 7.14 -20.68 -24.55
C GLY A 1121 7.97 -21.88 -25.00
N VAL A 1122 7.86 -23.02 -24.29
CA VAL A 1122 8.52 -24.28 -24.67
C VAL A 1122 7.96 -24.79 -26.00
N LEU A 1123 6.64 -24.73 -26.20
CA LEU A 1123 6.01 -25.09 -27.46
C LEU A 1123 6.50 -24.21 -28.62
N VAL A 1124 6.60 -22.89 -28.42
CA VAL A 1124 7.16 -21.95 -29.42
C VAL A 1124 8.61 -22.30 -29.73
N SER A 1125 9.42 -22.60 -28.71
CA SER A 1125 10.79 -23.10 -28.90
C SER A 1125 10.82 -24.36 -29.76
N ASP A 1126 9.99 -25.36 -29.44
CA ASP A 1126 9.91 -26.62 -30.20
C ASP A 1126 9.50 -26.38 -31.67
N LEU A 1127 8.56 -25.47 -31.92
CA LEU A 1127 8.13 -25.09 -33.27
C LEU A 1127 9.25 -24.40 -34.05
N LEU A 1128 9.95 -23.45 -33.43
CA LEU A 1128 11.09 -22.77 -34.03
C LEU A 1128 12.24 -23.73 -34.32
N LEU A 1129 12.51 -24.69 -33.43
CA LEU A 1129 13.47 -25.77 -33.66
C LEU A 1129 13.07 -26.65 -34.83
N LEU A 1130 11.78 -26.97 -35.00
CA LEU A 1130 11.27 -27.78 -36.12
C LEU A 1130 11.33 -27.05 -37.48
N VAL A 1131 11.32 -25.71 -37.47
CA VAL A 1131 11.58 -24.88 -38.64
C VAL A 1131 13.08 -24.78 -38.92
N LEU A 1132 13.89 -24.61 -37.87
CA LEU A 1132 15.33 -24.44 -37.97
C LEU A 1132 16.05 -25.74 -38.33
N ASP A 1133 15.72 -26.89 -37.74
CA ASP A 1133 16.34 -28.19 -38.02
C ASP A 1133 15.31 -29.25 -38.46
N PRO A 1134 15.26 -29.58 -39.77
CA PRO A 1134 14.37 -30.59 -40.31
C PRO A 1134 14.64 -32.01 -39.78
N ARG A 1135 15.82 -32.30 -39.21
CA ARG A 1135 16.18 -33.64 -38.70
C ARG A 1135 15.32 -34.05 -37.51
N ILE A 1136 14.87 -33.08 -36.73
CA ILE A 1136 13.97 -33.28 -35.58
C ILE A 1136 12.64 -33.92 -36.03
N ARG A 1137 12.25 -33.76 -37.31
CA ARG A 1137 11.07 -34.40 -37.89
C ARG A 1137 11.26 -35.90 -38.15
N MET A 1138 12.50 -36.37 -38.36
CA MET A 1138 12.81 -37.75 -38.77
C MET A 1138 12.99 -38.71 -37.60
N GLU A 1139 13.43 -38.25 -36.42
CA GLU A 1139 13.51 -39.08 -35.21
C GLU A 1139 12.13 -39.41 -34.61
N ALA A 1140 11.12 -38.58 -34.86
CA ALA A 1140 9.74 -38.83 -34.41
C ALA A 1140 9.00 -39.86 -35.27
N GLY A 1141 9.52 -40.21 -36.46
CA GLY A 1141 8.95 -41.23 -37.34
C GLY A 1141 9.54 -42.63 -37.14
N SER A 1142 10.55 -42.80 -36.27
CA SER A 1142 11.24 -44.07 -36.05
C SER A 1142 11.08 -44.65 -34.63
N ARG A 1143 10.10 -44.16 -33.85
CA ARG A 1143 9.79 -44.68 -32.51
C ARG A 1143 8.30 -44.89 -32.31
#